data_AF-A0A662BMK1-F1
#
_entry.id   AF-A0A662BMK1-F1
#
_cell.length_a   1.000
_cell.length_b   1.000
_cell.length_c   1.000
_cell.angle_alpha   90.00
_cell.angle_beta   90.00
_cell.angle_gamma   90.00
#
_symmetry.space_group_name_H-M   'P 1'
#
loop_
_entity.id
_entity.type
_entity.pdbx_description
1 polymer ?
#
loop_
_entity_poly.entity_id
_entity_poly.type
_entity_poly.pdbx_seq_one_letter_code
_entity_poly.pdbx_strand_id
1 'polypeptide(L)'
;MEVGQNYIADIRKATVSRKDMPDTTIKWYLFKVPIYKPQSKVGPISDFRSIRFIRLLMNNFSEEIVLRFARLDLVRSEWRGYTNDISEGSEGISIPQTEDETFDVSVVSIEENGSRIPVNYVLPPGISRVVDPTNPYLRQLNEQSISMRVEDLNDGDARAAYKNINLDIRQYKRLQMEVHGEALVDDYGLEDDDLSVFIRIGSDFKRSYYEYEIPLKLTPYRSDYDDNSEADRLMFWPKENRIDFELELLQLVKQLRNNEMRDPESVVELITPFVQYLNDNNEPVDIAASRGRKITVVGNPNLSNVRTVMIGVRNPARQNNPNEDDGFSKSGIIWMNELRVSDFKEDGGWASRARVSTKLADLGSFTIAGNTSTNGFGSIDKKINDRQKEDIYAYDLSTNLEMGKFFPKKNRVRIPMYFGYSESVKSPEYNPLDPDILLETTLSNPEMSETEKDSIRQIVLDYTKRKSFNITNFKIEGNPERLKGKKKPFYHISNFQASYAFNEILTRDIKTHHRIIKNNAGSFAYVFNNRPKNYTPFRQTKFLKSKALQLIRDFNFYLMPNMFSFRTDLVKKYQETLIRNITEPGALILPTFKKDFIWNRNYDLKYSITKSLKFQYTANNRSRIDEPYGSLNQNDIDFRRKTDTIWGNVLSGGRNINFNHAILASYNLPLSKIPLLRWTSVTARYKSTYNWTAGALTRDIVELGNIITNSNSIQLNGQFNFTKIYNKVPYLKQLSQKVKSGGKASKKYKEVTYKRDKIRFKKDIAKSITHDLKTEEVSIEVKDENGQEIKGELIVVNTKKVKFRSSEDYKNASVVVTGKKEVKDNFLRGLGDGLVYLVIGLKNVSISVENGGGTILPGYLPQTEYVGLTQIDGLFAPGFPFVLGVQDVDFAKYATQQRWVTTDSLQTAPYLMTNVTKANLKATLEPLKGLKIDLSAFKNSANSRNEFWIADRNDIFSPHNKLHSGNYSMSYLGINTAFWKFGENYSSQAYENFKDIRLDVAWRLANDRNAARLPNSPIYNINEPNKNPIDGEDLNDGFPNGY
;
A
#
# COMPACT_ATOMS: atom_id res chain seq x y z
N MET A 1 -38.19 -51.37 -11.81
CA MET A 1 -37.25 -50.25 -12.05
C MET A 1 -36.97 -50.23 -13.54
N GLU A 2 -37.58 -49.29 -14.23
CA GLU A 2 -37.53 -49.10 -15.68
C GLU A 2 -36.93 -47.71 -15.98
N VAL A 3 -36.28 -47.56 -17.14
CA VAL A 3 -35.74 -46.27 -17.58
C VAL A 3 -36.89 -45.30 -17.82
N GLY A 4 -36.76 -44.04 -17.39
CA GLY A 4 -37.79 -43.01 -17.53
C GLY A 4 -38.74 -42.88 -16.33
N GLN A 5 -38.78 -43.88 -15.43
CA GLN A 5 -39.56 -43.81 -14.18
C GLN A 5 -38.67 -43.58 -12.96
N ASN A 6 -39.19 -42.88 -11.95
CA ASN A 6 -38.52 -42.68 -10.65
C ASN A 6 -37.09 -42.12 -10.75
N TYR A 7 -36.85 -41.19 -11.69
CA TYR A 7 -35.55 -40.56 -11.95
C TYR A 7 -34.44 -41.52 -12.41
N ILE A 8 -34.77 -42.70 -12.93
CA ILE A 8 -33.81 -43.62 -13.54
C ILE A 8 -33.52 -43.16 -14.97
N ALA A 9 -32.30 -42.66 -15.19
CA ALA A 9 -31.84 -42.15 -16.47
C ALA A 9 -31.28 -43.24 -17.39
N ASP A 10 -30.66 -44.28 -16.83
CA ASP A 10 -30.11 -45.40 -17.60
C ASP A 10 -29.98 -46.69 -16.76
N ILE A 11 -29.96 -47.85 -17.44
CA ILE A 11 -29.73 -49.17 -16.84
C ILE A 11 -28.68 -49.93 -17.65
N ARG A 12 -27.48 -50.10 -17.07
CA ARG A 12 -26.40 -50.88 -17.70
C ARG A 12 -26.36 -52.30 -17.14
N LYS A 13 -26.44 -53.31 -18.01
CA LYS A 13 -26.24 -54.72 -17.65
C LYS A 13 -24.77 -55.07 -17.83
N ALA A 14 -24.16 -55.68 -16.82
CA ALA A 14 -22.78 -56.17 -16.90
C ALA A 14 -22.74 -57.63 -16.44
N THR A 15 -22.03 -58.48 -17.20
CA THR A 15 -21.77 -59.86 -16.79
C THR A 15 -20.44 -59.87 -16.04
N VAL A 16 -20.46 -60.32 -14.79
CA VAL A 16 -19.27 -60.41 -13.93
C VAL A 16 -19.01 -61.85 -13.54
N SER A 17 -17.77 -62.29 -13.71
CA SER A 17 -17.29 -63.59 -13.25
C SER A 17 -16.80 -63.44 -11.80
N ARG A 18 -17.37 -64.22 -10.88
CA ARG A 18 -16.93 -64.28 -9.47
C ARG A 18 -16.12 -65.57 -9.27
N LYS A 19 -15.19 -65.57 -8.30
CA LYS A 19 -14.39 -66.76 -7.94
C LYS A 19 -15.24 -67.98 -7.62
N ASP A 20 -16.48 -67.78 -7.16
CA ASP A 20 -17.32 -68.82 -6.59
C ASP A 20 -18.52 -69.21 -7.49
N MET A 21 -18.76 -68.47 -8.59
CA MET A 21 -19.78 -68.77 -9.61
C MET A 21 -19.41 -68.14 -10.97
N PRO A 22 -19.50 -68.88 -12.09
CA PRO A 22 -19.37 -68.30 -13.42
C PRO A 22 -20.62 -67.49 -13.81
N ASP A 23 -20.39 -66.28 -14.33
CA ASP A 23 -21.32 -65.41 -15.06
C ASP A 23 -22.62 -64.99 -14.37
N THR A 24 -22.51 -64.12 -13.36
CA THR A 24 -23.68 -63.41 -12.80
C THR A 24 -23.91 -62.10 -13.55
N THR A 25 -25.11 -61.89 -14.11
CA THR A 25 -25.50 -60.59 -14.66
C THR A 25 -25.92 -59.64 -13.53
N ILE A 26 -25.21 -58.53 -13.40
CA ILE A 26 -25.56 -57.43 -12.51
C ILE A 26 -26.13 -56.26 -13.31
N LYS A 27 -27.00 -55.47 -12.67
CA LYS A 27 -27.57 -54.24 -13.24
C LYS A 27 -27.04 -53.04 -12.47
N TRP A 28 -26.55 -52.04 -13.19
CA TRP A 28 -26.21 -50.72 -12.67
C TRP A 28 -27.31 -49.74 -13.05
N TYR A 29 -27.91 -49.11 -12.05
CA TYR A 29 -28.96 -48.11 -12.22
C TYR A 29 -28.36 -46.71 -12.05
N LEU A 30 -28.55 -45.84 -13.05
CA LEU A 30 -28.16 -44.43 -12.98
C LEU A 30 -29.38 -43.60 -12.57
N PHE A 31 -29.33 -43.01 -11.38
CA PHE A 31 -30.35 -42.08 -10.89
C PHE A 31 -29.91 -40.62 -11.14
N LYS A 32 -30.75 -39.82 -11.80
CA LYS A 32 -30.56 -38.37 -11.99
C LYS A 32 -31.74 -37.61 -11.39
N VAL A 33 -31.60 -37.16 -10.14
CA VAL A 33 -32.67 -36.50 -9.39
C VAL A 33 -32.54 -34.97 -9.50
N PRO A 34 -33.51 -34.24 -10.07
CA PRO A 34 -33.46 -32.79 -10.20
C PRO A 34 -33.73 -32.11 -8.85
N ILE A 35 -32.71 -31.51 -8.26
CA ILE A 35 -32.81 -30.87 -6.93
C ILE A 35 -33.75 -29.66 -6.93
N TYR A 36 -33.89 -28.98 -8.08
CA TYR A 36 -34.69 -27.77 -8.22
C TYR A 36 -36.21 -28.01 -8.27
N LYS A 37 -36.66 -29.26 -8.52
CA LYS A 37 -38.08 -29.68 -8.50
C LYS A 37 -38.33 -30.63 -7.31
N PRO A 38 -38.47 -30.12 -6.06
CA PRO A 38 -38.69 -30.97 -4.90
C PRO A 38 -40.10 -31.58 -4.91
N GLN A 39 -40.22 -32.87 -4.60
CA GLN A 39 -41.53 -33.53 -4.43
C GLN A 39 -42.33 -32.99 -3.25
N SER A 40 -41.65 -32.52 -2.20
CA SER A 40 -42.28 -31.85 -1.05
C SER A 40 -41.34 -30.80 -0.44
N LYS A 41 -41.91 -29.72 0.09
CA LYS A 41 -41.19 -28.67 0.82
C LYS A 41 -41.63 -28.71 2.28
N VAL A 42 -40.69 -28.97 3.19
CA VAL A 42 -40.96 -29.00 4.65
C VAL A 42 -40.30 -27.79 5.29
N GLY A 43 -41.10 -26.90 5.89
CA GLY A 43 -40.66 -25.63 6.46
C GLY A 43 -40.62 -24.47 5.45
N PRO A 44 -40.19 -23.26 5.87
CA PRO A 44 -40.25 -22.05 5.05
C PRO A 44 -39.05 -21.94 4.09
N ILE A 45 -38.81 -22.97 3.27
CA ILE A 45 -37.78 -22.91 2.23
C ILE A 45 -38.34 -22.24 0.97
N SER A 46 -37.76 -21.09 0.61
CA SER A 46 -38.12 -20.36 -0.61
C SER A 46 -37.17 -20.62 -1.77
N ASP A 47 -35.89 -20.92 -1.52
CA ASP A 47 -34.88 -21.17 -2.55
C ASP A 47 -33.77 -22.14 -2.08
N PHE A 48 -32.86 -22.46 -3.01
CA PHE A 48 -31.71 -23.34 -2.77
C PHE A 48 -30.38 -22.58 -2.59
N ARG A 49 -30.39 -21.29 -2.22
CA ARG A 49 -29.15 -20.48 -2.11
C ARG A 49 -28.27 -20.84 -0.91
N SER A 50 -28.84 -21.49 0.12
CA SER A 50 -28.14 -21.76 1.39
C SER A 50 -28.31 -23.21 1.88
N ILE A 51 -28.17 -24.18 0.98
CA ILE A 51 -28.21 -25.60 1.35
C ILE A 51 -26.91 -26.00 2.05
N ARG A 52 -27.01 -26.52 3.27
CA ARG A 52 -25.85 -26.92 4.11
C ARG A 52 -25.69 -28.42 4.27
N PHE A 53 -26.79 -29.18 4.27
CA PHE A 53 -26.79 -30.60 4.58
C PHE A 53 -27.67 -31.36 3.60
N ILE A 54 -27.19 -32.54 3.22
CA ILE A 54 -27.97 -33.55 2.51
C ILE A 54 -28.15 -34.71 3.46
N ARG A 55 -29.40 -35.16 3.63
CA ARG A 55 -29.75 -36.30 4.48
C ARG A 55 -30.48 -37.33 3.65
N LEU A 56 -29.90 -38.52 3.53
CA LEU A 56 -30.55 -39.68 2.93
C LEU A 56 -31.23 -40.48 4.05
N LEU A 57 -32.54 -40.69 3.92
CA LEU A 57 -33.31 -41.56 4.81
C LEU A 57 -33.89 -42.70 3.98
N MET A 58 -33.72 -43.92 4.48
CA MET A 58 -34.11 -45.17 3.84
C MET A 58 -35.21 -45.80 4.69
N ASN A 59 -36.41 -46.02 4.14
CA ASN A 59 -37.56 -46.58 4.85
C ASN A 59 -38.32 -47.58 3.96
N ASN A 60 -39.30 -48.27 4.55
CA ASN A 60 -40.23 -49.19 3.85
C ASN A 60 -39.58 -50.41 3.16
N PHE A 61 -38.48 -50.94 3.70
CA PHE A 61 -37.93 -52.24 3.28
C PHE A 61 -38.55 -53.38 4.09
N SER A 62 -39.01 -54.43 3.40
CA SER A 62 -39.54 -55.66 4.03
C SER A 62 -38.44 -56.65 4.44
N GLU A 63 -37.24 -56.51 3.88
CA GLU A 63 -36.08 -57.39 4.08
C GLU A 63 -34.80 -56.55 4.21
N GLU A 64 -33.70 -57.16 4.67
CA GLU A 64 -32.40 -56.51 4.72
C GLU A 64 -31.89 -56.21 3.30
N ILE A 65 -31.64 -54.94 2.99
CA ILE A 65 -31.15 -54.51 1.67
C ILE A 65 -29.78 -53.84 1.81
N VAL A 66 -28.85 -54.25 0.95
CA VAL A 66 -27.54 -53.60 0.80
C VAL A 66 -27.53 -52.76 -0.49
N LEU A 67 -27.52 -51.44 -0.34
CA LEU A 67 -27.36 -50.51 -1.45
C LEU A 67 -25.87 -50.20 -1.66
N ARG A 68 -25.39 -50.36 -2.90
CA ARG A 68 -24.02 -50.04 -3.29
C ARG A 68 -24.03 -48.88 -4.27
N PHE A 69 -23.59 -47.71 -3.81
CA PHE A 69 -23.39 -46.55 -4.67
C PHE A 69 -21.98 -46.62 -5.27
N ALA A 70 -21.87 -46.83 -6.58
CA ALA A 70 -20.57 -46.69 -7.26
C ALA A 70 -20.07 -45.25 -7.22
N ARG A 71 -20.99 -44.29 -7.36
CA ARG A 71 -20.75 -42.85 -7.31
C ARG A 71 -22.02 -42.15 -6.85
N LEU A 72 -21.89 -41.17 -5.95
CA LEU A 72 -22.99 -40.36 -5.45
C LEU A 72 -22.52 -38.90 -5.43
N ASP A 73 -22.90 -38.15 -6.46
CA ASP A 73 -22.36 -36.81 -6.72
C ASP A 73 -23.46 -35.77 -6.88
N LEU A 74 -23.13 -34.53 -6.51
CA LEU A 74 -23.91 -33.35 -6.90
C LEU A 74 -23.36 -32.81 -8.20
N VAL A 75 -24.09 -33.01 -9.29
CA VAL A 75 -23.70 -32.53 -10.61
C VAL A 75 -24.27 -31.14 -10.83
N ARG A 76 -23.39 -30.20 -11.21
CA ARG A 76 -23.78 -28.85 -11.64
C ARG A 76 -23.71 -28.79 -13.16
N SER A 77 -24.77 -28.29 -13.80
CA SER A 77 -24.70 -27.86 -15.20
C SER A 77 -24.14 -26.45 -15.31
N GLU A 78 -23.28 -26.20 -16.30
CA GLU A 78 -22.84 -24.86 -16.69
C GLU A 78 -23.91 -24.11 -17.50
N TRP A 79 -24.87 -24.85 -18.07
CA TRP A 79 -26.03 -24.33 -18.76
C TRP A 79 -27.24 -24.27 -17.83
N ARG A 80 -28.02 -23.20 -17.94
CA ARG A 80 -29.21 -22.99 -17.11
C ARG A 80 -30.43 -22.89 -18.01
N GLY A 81 -31.53 -23.54 -17.65
CA GLY A 81 -32.81 -23.32 -18.33
C GLY A 81 -33.23 -21.86 -18.22
N TYR A 82 -33.67 -21.29 -19.34
CA TYR A 82 -34.29 -19.98 -19.40
C TYR A 82 -35.78 -20.12 -19.02
N THR A 83 -36.30 -19.20 -18.21
CA THR A 83 -37.62 -19.32 -17.56
C THR A 83 -38.61 -18.24 -17.97
N ASN A 84 -38.17 -17.24 -18.74
CA ASN A 84 -39.06 -16.20 -19.25
C ASN A 84 -39.52 -16.55 -20.66
N ASP A 85 -40.64 -15.96 -21.06
CA ASP A 85 -41.21 -16.17 -22.38
C ASP A 85 -40.29 -15.73 -23.53
N ILE A 86 -40.21 -16.60 -24.53
CA ILE A 86 -39.47 -16.49 -25.79
C ILE A 86 -40.29 -16.99 -26.99
N SER A 87 -41.61 -17.09 -26.85
CA SER A 87 -42.53 -17.41 -27.96
C SER A 87 -42.45 -16.37 -29.09
N GLU A 88 -42.67 -16.82 -30.33
CA GLU A 88 -42.66 -15.98 -31.52
C GLU A 88 -43.70 -14.84 -31.38
N GLY A 89 -43.28 -13.59 -31.56
CA GLY A 89 -44.13 -12.41 -31.42
C GLY A 89 -44.25 -11.82 -30.00
N SER A 90 -43.81 -12.54 -28.96
CA SER A 90 -43.75 -12.05 -27.57
C SER A 90 -42.34 -11.66 -27.12
N GLU A 91 -41.40 -11.59 -28.06
CA GLU A 91 -39.96 -11.39 -27.90
C GLU A 91 -39.60 -9.98 -27.38
N GLY A 92 -39.99 -9.67 -26.15
CA GLY A 92 -39.84 -8.36 -25.54
C GLY A 92 -40.63 -8.17 -24.24
N ILE A 93 -41.65 -9.00 -24.03
CA ILE A 93 -42.49 -8.98 -22.83
C ILE A 93 -41.89 -9.90 -21.76
N SER A 94 -41.88 -9.46 -20.50
CA SER A 94 -41.33 -10.22 -19.37
C SER A 94 -42.44 -10.92 -18.58
N ILE A 95 -43.07 -11.88 -19.22
CA ILE A 95 -44.05 -12.76 -18.59
C ILE A 95 -43.32 -14.09 -18.28
N PRO A 96 -43.51 -14.67 -17.08
CA PRO A 96 -43.11 -16.05 -16.83
C PRO A 96 -43.81 -16.98 -17.83
N GLN A 97 -43.10 -17.98 -18.36
CA GLN A 97 -43.73 -19.02 -19.18
C GLN A 97 -44.70 -19.86 -18.33
N THR A 98 -45.73 -20.40 -18.97
CA THR A 98 -46.69 -21.33 -18.40
C THR A 98 -45.99 -22.61 -17.92
N GLU A 99 -46.36 -23.11 -16.72
CA GLU A 99 -45.72 -24.26 -16.06
C GLU A 99 -46.09 -25.63 -16.67
N ASP A 100 -46.99 -25.68 -17.66
CA ASP A 100 -47.58 -26.92 -18.19
C ASP A 100 -46.63 -27.72 -19.10
N GLU A 101 -45.53 -27.14 -19.57
CA GLU A 101 -44.57 -27.81 -20.46
C GLU A 101 -43.34 -28.33 -19.69
N THR A 102 -42.97 -29.59 -19.91
CA THR A 102 -41.78 -30.15 -19.28
C THR A 102 -40.53 -29.85 -20.13
N PHE A 103 -39.69 -28.95 -19.62
CA PHE A 103 -38.36 -28.70 -20.16
C PHE A 103 -37.29 -29.21 -19.18
N ASP A 104 -36.46 -30.16 -19.63
CA ASP A 104 -35.31 -30.65 -18.86
C ASP A 104 -34.02 -30.45 -19.64
N VAL A 105 -33.01 -29.92 -18.94
CA VAL A 105 -31.67 -29.69 -19.47
C VAL A 105 -30.71 -30.61 -18.75
N SER A 106 -30.21 -31.60 -19.47
CA SER A 106 -29.31 -32.61 -18.96
C SER A 106 -28.01 -32.68 -19.78
N VAL A 107 -27.11 -33.58 -19.38
CA VAL A 107 -25.85 -33.84 -20.08
C VAL A 107 -25.82 -35.32 -20.43
N VAL A 108 -25.51 -35.58 -21.71
CA VAL A 108 -25.20 -36.92 -22.23
C VAL A 108 -23.70 -37.02 -22.45
N SER A 109 -23.12 -38.20 -22.22
CA SER A 109 -21.68 -38.41 -22.37
C SER A 109 -21.36 -39.74 -23.00
N ILE A 110 -20.20 -39.84 -23.67
CA ILE A 110 -19.78 -41.09 -24.30
C ILE A 110 -19.54 -42.22 -23.29
N GLU A 111 -19.06 -41.89 -22.08
CA GLU A 111 -18.75 -42.89 -21.06
C GLU A 111 -20.00 -43.44 -20.35
N GLU A 112 -21.02 -42.60 -20.16
CA GLU A 112 -22.26 -42.99 -19.45
C GLU A 112 -23.37 -43.42 -20.42
N ASN A 113 -23.47 -42.80 -21.60
CA ASN A 113 -24.60 -42.94 -22.52
C ASN A 113 -24.24 -43.61 -23.86
N GLY A 114 -23.03 -44.14 -24.02
CA GLY A 114 -22.61 -44.88 -25.21
C GLY A 114 -23.37 -46.19 -25.45
N SER A 115 -24.23 -46.62 -24.51
CA SER A 115 -25.13 -47.79 -24.66
C SER A 115 -26.61 -47.46 -24.43
N ARG A 116 -27.00 -46.19 -24.57
CA ARG A 116 -28.39 -45.73 -24.42
C ARG A 116 -29.29 -46.32 -25.51
N ILE A 117 -30.56 -46.55 -25.16
CA ILE A 117 -31.65 -46.98 -26.05
C ILE A 117 -32.73 -45.86 -26.05
N PRO A 118 -33.36 -45.51 -27.19
CA PRO A 118 -33.25 -46.11 -28.51
C PRO A 118 -31.99 -45.71 -29.30
N VAL A 119 -31.37 -44.58 -28.98
CA VAL A 119 -30.17 -44.10 -29.68
C VAL A 119 -28.97 -43.99 -28.72
N ASN A 120 -27.83 -44.55 -29.12
CA ASN A 120 -26.59 -44.52 -28.36
C ASN A 120 -25.75 -43.28 -28.69
N TYR A 121 -25.01 -42.74 -27.71
CA TYR A 121 -24.17 -41.57 -27.93
C TYR A 121 -22.91 -41.90 -28.74
N VAL A 122 -22.71 -41.21 -29.87
CA VAL A 122 -21.50 -41.26 -30.70
C VAL A 122 -20.87 -39.88 -30.87
N LEU A 123 -19.56 -39.84 -31.11
CA LEU A 123 -18.83 -38.58 -31.29
C LEU A 123 -19.24 -37.88 -32.59
N PRO A 124 -19.24 -36.53 -32.63
CA PRO A 124 -19.43 -35.83 -33.87
C PRO A 124 -18.37 -36.16 -34.93
N PRO A 125 -18.72 -36.08 -36.23
CA PRO A 125 -17.79 -36.36 -37.31
C PRO A 125 -16.58 -35.43 -37.25
N GLY A 126 -15.38 -35.97 -37.46
CA GLY A 126 -14.11 -35.22 -37.39
C GLY A 126 -13.62 -34.89 -35.97
N ILE A 127 -14.35 -35.28 -34.92
CA ILE A 127 -13.98 -35.02 -33.52
C ILE A 127 -13.49 -36.31 -32.85
N SER A 128 -12.40 -36.18 -32.10
CA SER A 128 -11.78 -37.28 -31.37
C SER A 128 -11.58 -36.89 -29.91
N ARG A 129 -11.65 -37.89 -29.02
CA ARG A 129 -11.51 -37.66 -27.58
C ARG A 129 -10.12 -37.12 -27.26
N VAL A 130 -10.09 -36.03 -26.48
CA VAL A 130 -8.84 -35.44 -25.99
C VAL A 130 -8.08 -36.45 -25.13
N VAL A 131 -6.81 -36.67 -25.43
CA VAL A 131 -5.92 -37.52 -24.62
C VAL A 131 -5.21 -36.65 -23.60
N ASP A 132 -5.24 -37.04 -22.34
CA ASP A 132 -4.54 -36.37 -21.25
C ASP A 132 -3.05 -36.74 -21.26
N PRO A 133 -2.13 -35.83 -21.63
CA PRO A 133 -0.70 -36.13 -21.73
C PRO A 133 -0.01 -36.16 -20.36
N THR A 134 -0.70 -35.81 -19.27
CA THR A 134 -0.11 -35.76 -17.92
C THR A 134 0.02 -37.13 -17.27
N ASN A 135 -0.65 -38.15 -17.79
CA ASN A 135 -0.63 -39.51 -17.27
C ASN A 135 0.27 -40.41 -18.17
N PRO A 136 1.16 -41.24 -17.60
CA PRO A 136 1.98 -42.19 -18.38
C PRO A 136 1.16 -43.20 -19.20
N TYR A 137 -0.11 -43.42 -18.86
CA TYR A 137 -1.06 -44.16 -19.71
C TYR A 137 -1.96 -43.19 -20.47
N LEU A 138 -2.13 -43.41 -21.78
CA LEU A 138 -3.03 -42.64 -22.63
C LEU A 138 -4.47 -42.77 -22.11
N ARG A 139 -4.92 -41.77 -21.35
CA ARG A 139 -6.29 -41.68 -20.86
C ARG A 139 -7.05 -40.71 -21.74
N GLN A 140 -8.09 -41.20 -22.40
CA GLN A 140 -9.05 -40.35 -23.12
C GLN A 140 -9.95 -39.65 -22.10
N LEU A 141 -10.12 -38.34 -22.24
CA LEU A 141 -11.05 -37.56 -21.45
C LEU A 141 -12.49 -37.86 -21.89
N ASN A 142 -13.44 -37.63 -21.00
CA ASN A 142 -14.86 -37.79 -21.30
C ASN A 142 -15.31 -36.70 -22.29
N GLU A 143 -16.17 -37.08 -23.23
CA GLU A 143 -16.83 -36.19 -24.19
C GLU A 143 -18.29 -36.05 -23.80
N GLN A 144 -18.82 -34.82 -23.81
CA GLN A 144 -20.16 -34.52 -23.29
C GLN A 144 -20.91 -33.54 -24.20
N SER A 145 -22.21 -33.77 -24.35
CA SER A 145 -23.13 -32.89 -25.08
C SER A 145 -24.30 -32.48 -24.16
N ILE A 146 -24.84 -31.28 -24.38
CA ILE A 146 -26.09 -30.88 -23.71
C ILE A 146 -27.25 -31.62 -24.37
N SER A 147 -28.16 -32.14 -23.56
CA SER A 147 -29.40 -32.77 -24.02
C SER A 147 -30.58 -31.98 -23.47
N MET A 148 -31.39 -31.45 -24.38
CA MET A 148 -32.63 -30.75 -24.10
C MET A 148 -33.78 -31.69 -24.42
N ARG A 149 -34.56 -32.05 -23.40
CA ARG A 149 -35.81 -32.79 -23.57
C ARG A 149 -36.96 -31.82 -23.41
N VAL A 150 -37.84 -31.81 -24.40
CA VAL A 150 -39.04 -30.97 -24.45
C VAL A 150 -40.25 -31.88 -24.61
N GLU A 151 -41.28 -31.66 -23.80
CA GLU A 151 -42.58 -32.31 -23.91
C GLU A 151 -43.67 -31.26 -24.08
N ASP A 152 -44.58 -31.51 -25.02
CA ASP A 152 -45.75 -30.67 -25.35
C ASP A 152 -45.42 -29.21 -25.70
N LEU A 153 -44.39 -28.97 -26.55
CA LEU A 153 -44.02 -27.63 -27.00
C LEU A 153 -45.07 -27.05 -27.94
N ASN A 154 -45.81 -26.03 -27.49
CA ASN A 154 -46.90 -25.40 -28.26
C ASN A 154 -46.43 -24.74 -29.58
N ASP A 155 -47.34 -24.60 -30.54
CA ASP A 155 -47.13 -23.88 -31.81
C ASP A 155 -46.66 -22.45 -31.54
N GLY A 156 -45.50 -22.08 -32.09
CA GLY A 156 -44.85 -20.78 -31.86
C GLY A 156 -44.10 -20.61 -30.53
N ASP A 157 -44.07 -21.62 -29.64
CA ASP A 157 -43.31 -21.55 -28.38
C ASP A 157 -41.88 -22.09 -28.53
N ALA A 158 -41.00 -21.65 -27.63
CA ALA A 158 -39.60 -22.04 -27.58
C ALA A 158 -39.10 -22.27 -26.15
N ARG A 159 -38.14 -23.19 -26.01
CA ARG A 159 -37.43 -23.46 -24.75
C ARG A 159 -35.93 -23.40 -24.98
N ALA A 160 -35.21 -22.80 -24.05
CA ALA A 160 -33.79 -22.55 -24.22
C ALA A 160 -32.98 -22.76 -22.94
N ALA A 161 -31.71 -23.08 -23.11
CA ALA A 161 -30.70 -23.03 -22.08
C ALA A 161 -29.69 -21.92 -22.39
N TYR A 162 -29.17 -21.27 -21.37
CA TYR A 162 -28.22 -20.18 -21.53
C TYR A 162 -26.97 -20.34 -20.67
N LYS A 163 -25.91 -19.70 -21.14
CA LYS A 163 -24.61 -19.61 -20.48
C LYS A 163 -24.09 -18.19 -20.59
N ASN A 164 -23.57 -17.69 -19.49
CA ASN A 164 -22.89 -16.41 -19.48
C ASN A 164 -21.42 -16.61 -19.84
N ILE A 165 -20.96 -15.86 -20.84
CA ILE A 165 -19.57 -15.85 -21.31
C ILE A 165 -19.04 -14.41 -21.34
N ASN A 166 -17.76 -14.23 -21.63
CA ASN A 166 -17.19 -12.91 -21.90
C ASN A 166 -16.13 -13.10 -22.97
N LEU A 167 -16.56 -13.06 -24.22
CA LEU A 167 -15.73 -13.42 -25.37
C LEU A 167 -15.81 -12.35 -26.46
N ASP A 168 -14.65 -11.98 -27.00
CA ASP A 168 -14.53 -11.20 -28.24
C ASP A 168 -14.34 -12.20 -29.38
N ILE A 169 -15.32 -12.28 -30.28
CA ILE A 169 -15.31 -13.22 -31.41
C ILE A 169 -15.00 -12.54 -32.75
N ARG A 170 -14.66 -11.24 -32.77
CA ARG A 170 -14.43 -10.48 -34.02
C ARG A 170 -13.22 -10.93 -34.84
N GLN A 171 -12.27 -11.63 -34.20
CA GLN A 171 -11.07 -12.14 -34.88
C GLN A 171 -11.26 -13.53 -35.48
N TYR A 172 -12.44 -14.13 -35.32
CA TYR A 172 -12.83 -15.40 -35.92
C TYR A 172 -13.78 -15.11 -37.08
N LYS A 173 -13.82 -16.01 -38.06
CA LYS A 173 -14.67 -15.87 -39.25
C LYS A 173 -15.93 -16.72 -39.14
N ARG A 174 -15.90 -17.86 -38.47
CA ARG A 174 -17.02 -18.80 -38.42
C ARG A 174 -17.39 -19.20 -37.00
N LEU A 175 -18.67 -19.50 -36.79
CA LEU A 175 -19.19 -20.15 -35.59
C LEU A 175 -19.82 -21.48 -36.01
N GLN A 176 -19.49 -22.53 -35.26
CA GLN A 176 -19.92 -23.90 -35.55
C GLN A 176 -20.45 -24.60 -34.29
N MET A 177 -21.49 -25.40 -34.44
CA MET A 177 -22.03 -26.27 -33.39
C MET A 177 -22.75 -27.45 -34.04
N GLU A 178 -22.53 -28.65 -33.50
CA GLU A 178 -23.14 -29.89 -34.00
C GLU A 178 -24.47 -30.12 -33.26
N VAL A 179 -25.52 -30.52 -33.99
CA VAL A 179 -26.86 -30.70 -33.42
C VAL A 179 -27.45 -32.03 -33.87
N HIS A 180 -28.14 -32.68 -32.96
CA HIS A 180 -28.82 -33.96 -33.14
C HIS A 180 -30.25 -33.85 -32.64
N GLY A 181 -31.19 -34.48 -33.35
CA GLY A 181 -32.60 -34.56 -32.96
C GLY A 181 -33.08 -36.01 -32.94
N GLU A 182 -33.80 -36.40 -31.90
CA GLU A 182 -34.51 -37.68 -31.80
C GLU A 182 -35.93 -37.45 -31.27
N ALA A 183 -36.90 -38.22 -31.75
CA ALA A 183 -38.26 -38.24 -31.20
C ALA A 183 -38.28 -38.97 -29.84
N LEU A 184 -39.34 -38.79 -29.05
CA LEU A 184 -39.56 -39.57 -27.82
C LEU A 184 -40.07 -40.98 -28.13
N VAL A 185 -39.66 -41.98 -27.33
CA VAL A 185 -39.97 -43.41 -27.54
C VAL A 185 -41.48 -43.70 -27.65
N ASP A 186 -42.31 -42.88 -27.00
CA ASP A 186 -43.76 -43.03 -26.95
C ASP A 186 -44.52 -42.02 -27.84
N ASP A 187 -43.81 -41.19 -28.61
CA ASP A 187 -44.37 -40.16 -29.50
C ASP A 187 -44.06 -40.47 -30.97
N TYR A 188 -45.12 -40.67 -31.76
CA TYR A 188 -45.03 -40.99 -33.19
C TYR A 188 -45.34 -39.79 -34.11
N GLY A 189 -45.55 -38.59 -33.54
CA GLY A 189 -46.04 -37.42 -34.28
C GLY A 189 -45.00 -36.37 -34.67
N LEU A 190 -43.70 -36.61 -34.41
CA LEU A 190 -42.62 -35.70 -34.77
C LEU A 190 -42.03 -36.08 -36.14
N GLU A 191 -42.12 -35.18 -37.11
CA GLU A 191 -41.56 -35.33 -38.46
C GLU A 191 -40.31 -34.44 -38.66
N ASP A 192 -39.63 -34.63 -39.79
CA ASP A 192 -38.51 -33.77 -40.18
C ASP A 192 -38.99 -32.32 -40.41
N ASP A 193 -38.19 -31.34 -40.00
CA ASP A 193 -38.47 -29.89 -40.09
C ASP A 193 -39.57 -29.34 -39.15
N ASP A 194 -40.24 -30.18 -38.35
CA ASP A 194 -41.24 -29.76 -37.35
C ASP A 194 -40.65 -28.90 -36.23
N LEU A 195 -39.42 -29.21 -35.81
CA LEU A 195 -38.70 -28.46 -34.77
C LEU A 195 -37.53 -27.72 -35.39
N SER A 196 -37.24 -26.52 -34.86
CA SER A 196 -36.05 -25.77 -35.21
C SER A 196 -35.13 -25.59 -34.01
N VAL A 197 -33.84 -25.44 -34.29
CA VAL A 197 -32.81 -25.16 -33.30
C VAL A 197 -32.21 -23.79 -33.58
N PHE A 198 -32.08 -22.99 -32.53
CA PHE A 198 -31.51 -21.67 -32.62
C PHE A 198 -30.36 -21.46 -31.64
N ILE A 199 -29.41 -20.62 -32.06
CA ILE A 199 -28.37 -20.06 -31.21
C ILE A 199 -28.50 -18.54 -31.18
N ARG A 200 -28.64 -18.00 -29.98
CA ARG A 200 -28.74 -16.59 -29.69
C ARG A 200 -27.48 -16.10 -28.98
N ILE A 201 -26.76 -15.16 -29.60
CA ILE A 201 -25.53 -14.56 -29.06
C ILE A 201 -25.66 -13.05 -28.95
N GLY A 202 -25.19 -12.47 -27.85
CA GLY A 202 -25.32 -11.03 -27.68
C GLY A 202 -24.84 -10.48 -26.34
N SER A 203 -25.28 -9.26 -26.07
CA SER A 203 -25.02 -8.58 -24.80
C SER A 203 -26.12 -8.83 -23.75
N ASP A 204 -27.30 -9.23 -24.22
CA ASP A 204 -28.49 -9.57 -23.44
C ASP A 204 -29.32 -10.63 -24.18
N PHE A 205 -30.26 -11.28 -23.50
CA PHE A 205 -31.12 -12.33 -24.03
C PHE A 205 -32.33 -11.82 -24.83
N LYS A 206 -32.84 -10.61 -24.53
CA LYS A 206 -34.09 -10.09 -25.14
C LYS A 206 -33.90 -8.81 -25.94
N ARG A 207 -33.06 -7.88 -25.47
CA ARG A 207 -33.01 -6.53 -26.05
C ARG A 207 -31.90 -6.30 -27.06
N SER A 208 -30.84 -7.11 -27.05
CA SER A 208 -29.66 -6.91 -27.89
C SER A 208 -28.97 -8.24 -28.20
N TYR A 209 -29.46 -8.95 -29.22
CA TYR A 209 -28.95 -10.25 -29.64
C TYR A 209 -28.97 -10.46 -31.16
N TYR A 210 -28.11 -11.38 -31.61
CA TYR A 210 -28.17 -12.07 -32.89
C TYR A 210 -28.71 -13.47 -32.64
N GLU A 211 -29.64 -13.94 -33.46
CA GLU A 211 -30.13 -15.31 -33.44
C GLU A 211 -29.96 -15.93 -34.82
N TYR A 212 -29.43 -17.14 -34.86
CA TYR A 212 -29.33 -17.97 -36.06
C TYR A 212 -30.13 -19.25 -35.82
N GLU A 213 -31.06 -19.57 -36.72
CA GLU A 213 -32.01 -20.67 -36.59
C GLU A 213 -32.03 -21.55 -37.83
N ILE A 214 -32.10 -22.86 -37.61
CA ILE A 214 -32.19 -23.89 -38.65
C ILE A 214 -33.27 -24.93 -38.28
N PRO A 215 -34.00 -25.50 -39.26
CA PRO A 215 -34.89 -26.64 -39.03
C PRO A 215 -34.09 -27.91 -38.71
N LEU A 216 -34.70 -28.82 -37.95
CA LEU A 216 -34.07 -30.05 -37.48
C LEU A 216 -34.53 -31.27 -38.29
N LYS A 217 -33.56 -32.07 -38.72
CA LYS A 217 -33.76 -33.42 -39.26
C LYS A 217 -33.61 -34.46 -38.17
N LEU A 218 -34.53 -35.42 -38.12
CA LEU A 218 -34.55 -36.45 -37.10
C LEU A 218 -33.58 -37.57 -37.44
N THR A 219 -32.97 -38.11 -36.40
CA THR A 219 -32.16 -39.32 -36.53
C THR A 219 -33.02 -40.57 -36.44
N PRO A 220 -32.78 -41.58 -37.30
CA PRO A 220 -33.54 -42.82 -37.24
C PRO A 220 -33.32 -43.59 -35.93
N TYR A 221 -34.35 -44.26 -35.43
CA TYR A 221 -34.22 -45.08 -34.23
C TYR A 221 -33.36 -46.33 -34.48
N ARG A 222 -32.11 -46.26 -34.03
CA ARG A 222 -31.13 -47.33 -34.10
C ARG A 222 -30.19 -47.24 -32.88
N SER A 223 -29.89 -48.36 -32.23
CA SER A 223 -29.12 -48.39 -30.97
C SER A 223 -27.68 -48.89 -31.13
N ASP A 224 -27.26 -49.18 -32.36
CA ASP A 224 -25.95 -49.76 -32.72
C ASP A 224 -25.17 -48.87 -33.69
N TYR A 225 -25.27 -47.54 -33.53
CA TYR A 225 -24.39 -46.61 -34.26
C TYR A 225 -22.94 -46.86 -33.87
N ASP A 226 -22.09 -47.19 -34.85
CA ASP A 226 -20.67 -47.43 -34.62
C ASP A 226 -19.89 -46.11 -34.55
N ASP A 227 -19.33 -45.81 -33.38
CA ASP A 227 -18.47 -44.64 -33.19
C ASP A 227 -17.23 -44.66 -34.09
N ASN A 228 -16.80 -45.80 -34.64
CA ASN A 228 -15.66 -45.84 -35.57
C ASN A 228 -16.04 -45.63 -37.04
N SER A 229 -17.34 -45.63 -37.36
CA SER A 229 -17.84 -45.46 -38.72
C SER A 229 -18.24 -44.00 -38.97
N GLU A 230 -17.56 -43.34 -39.90
CA GLU A 230 -17.86 -41.95 -40.27
C GLU A 230 -19.28 -41.79 -40.85
N ALA A 231 -19.77 -42.81 -41.56
CA ALA A 231 -21.14 -42.83 -42.09
C ALA A 231 -22.18 -42.85 -40.96
N ASP A 232 -21.98 -43.68 -39.93
CA ASP A 232 -22.88 -43.73 -38.77
C ASP A 232 -22.81 -42.43 -37.95
N ARG A 233 -21.63 -41.80 -37.82
CA ARG A 233 -21.48 -40.48 -37.19
C ARG A 233 -22.20 -39.37 -37.95
N LEU A 234 -22.15 -39.36 -39.28
CA LEU A 234 -22.86 -38.38 -40.11
C LEU A 234 -24.37 -38.63 -40.13
N MET A 235 -24.81 -39.87 -40.00
CA MET A 235 -26.23 -40.20 -39.85
C MET A 235 -26.76 -39.77 -38.48
N PHE A 236 -25.93 -39.88 -37.43
CA PHE A 236 -26.28 -39.45 -36.08
C PHE A 236 -26.16 -37.92 -35.88
N TRP A 237 -25.16 -37.27 -36.48
CA TRP A 237 -24.98 -35.82 -36.52
C TRP A 237 -25.10 -35.33 -37.99
N PRO A 238 -26.33 -35.17 -38.51
CA PRO A 238 -26.55 -34.73 -39.89
C PRO A 238 -25.88 -33.39 -40.17
N LYS A 239 -25.29 -33.24 -41.37
CA LYS A 239 -24.65 -32.00 -41.77
C LYS A 239 -25.68 -30.86 -41.88
N GLU A 240 -26.92 -31.20 -42.20
CA GLU A 240 -28.07 -30.32 -42.31
C GLU A 240 -28.44 -29.68 -40.96
N ASN A 241 -28.24 -30.40 -39.86
CA ASN A 241 -28.47 -29.93 -38.50
C ASN A 241 -27.29 -29.14 -37.92
N ARG A 242 -26.16 -29.08 -38.64
CA ARG A 242 -24.99 -28.36 -38.13
C ARG A 242 -25.21 -26.86 -38.25
N ILE A 243 -25.15 -26.16 -37.13
CA ILE A 243 -25.07 -24.70 -37.13
C ILE A 243 -23.66 -24.34 -37.61
N ASP A 244 -23.56 -23.75 -38.80
CA ASP A 244 -22.28 -23.38 -39.42
C ASP A 244 -22.48 -22.13 -40.30
N PHE A 245 -22.13 -20.97 -39.77
CA PHE A 245 -22.28 -19.69 -40.47
C PHE A 245 -21.08 -18.77 -40.26
N GLU A 246 -20.90 -17.85 -41.21
CA GLU A 246 -19.87 -16.82 -41.16
C GLU A 246 -20.34 -15.64 -40.29
N LEU A 247 -19.50 -15.19 -39.35
CA LEU A 247 -19.83 -14.09 -38.45
C LEU A 247 -20.01 -12.75 -39.18
N GLU A 248 -19.49 -12.63 -40.39
CA GLU A 248 -19.74 -11.47 -41.27
C GLU A 248 -21.20 -11.40 -41.74
N LEU A 249 -21.89 -12.54 -41.86
CA LEU A 249 -23.31 -12.58 -42.19
C LEU A 249 -24.16 -11.86 -41.14
N LEU A 250 -23.82 -11.97 -39.85
CA LEU A 250 -24.51 -11.24 -38.78
C LEU A 250 -24.36 -9.71 -38.96
N GLN A 251 -23.17 -9.26 -39.35
CA GLN A 251 -22.89 -7.85 -39.62
C GLN A 251 -23.66 -7.36 -40.84
N LEU A 252 -23.75 -8.18 -41.90
CA LEU A 252 -24.53 -7.88 -43.09
C LEU A 252 -26.02 -7.72 -42.76
N VAL A 253 -26.63 -8.68 -42.06
CA VAL A 253 -28.06 -8.60 -41.69
C VAL A 253 -28.33 -7.39 -40.79
N LYS A 254 -27.42 -7.07 -39.86
CA LYS A 254 -27.53 -5.85 -39.06
C LYS A 254 -27.48 -4.58 -39.90
N GLN A 255 -26.65 -4.54 -40.94
CA GLN A 255 -26.58 -3.42 -41.88
C GLN A 255 -27.85 -3.30 -42.72
N LEU A 256 -28.38 -4.42 -43.24
CA LEU A 256 -29.66 -4.45 -43.96
C LEU A 256 -30.78 -3.87 -43.09
N ARG A 257 -30.87 -4.34 -41.83
CA ARG A 257 -31.80 -3.79 -40.84
C ARG A 257 -31.59 -2.29 -40.63
N ASN A 258 -30.35 -1.85 -40.46
CA ASN A 258 -30.05 -0.42 -40.22
C ASN A 258 -30.38 0.46 -41.43
N ASN A 259 -30.28 -0.07 -42.66
CA ASN A 259 -30.69 0.63 -43.87
C ASN A 259 -32.22 0.70 -43.96
N GLU A 260 -32.91 -0.39 -43.67
CA GLU A 260 -34.37 -0.45 -43.62
C GLU A 260 -34.95 0.54 -42.57
N MET A 261 -34.31 0.64 -41.40
CA MET A 261 -34.66 1.62 -40.36
C MET A 261 -34.52 3.09 -40.81
N ARG A 262 -33.77 3.37 -41.88
CA ARG A 262 -33.60 4.74 -42.41
C ARG A 262 -34.67 5.10 -43.42
N ASP A 263 -35.40 4.12 -43.96
CA ASP A 263 -36.53 4.36 -44.83
C ASP A 263 -37.67 4.98 -43.99
N PRO A 264 -38.13 6.20 -44.31
CA PRO A 264 -39.23 6.84 -43.61
C PRO A 264 -40.56 6.06 -43.64
N GLU A 265 -40.73 5.11 -44.59
CA GLU A 265 -41.92 4.27 -44.71
C GLU A 265 -41.83 2.95 -43.91
N SER A 266 -40.65 2.63 -43.35
CA SER A 266 -40.44 1.36 -42.63
C SER A 266 -40.94 1.42 -41.18
N VAL A 267 -41.49 0.29 -40.71
CA VAL A 267 -41.94 0.08 -39.32
C VAL A 267 -40.86 -0.57 -38.44
N VAL A 268 -39.67 -0.82 -38.99
CA VAL A 268 -38.57 -1.47 -38.28
C VAL A 268 -37.93 -0.48 -37.31
N GLU A 269 -37.93 -0.83 -36.02
CA GLU A 269 -37.22 -0.08 -34.98
C GLU A 269 -36.09 -0.92 -34.37
N LEU A 270 -35.24 -0.31 -33.56
CA LEU A 270 -34.17 -1.01 -32.83
C LEU A 270 -34.67 -2.17 -31.98
N ILE A 271 -35.89 -2.09 -31.44
CA ILE A 271 -36.47 -3.12 -30.56
C ILE A 271 -37.28 -4.17 -31.33
N THR A 272 -37.57 -3.92 -32.61
CA THR A 272 -38.34 -4.84 -33.46
C THR A 272 -37.42 -5.96 -33.97
N PRO A 273 -37.81 -7.24 -33.86
CA PRO A 273 -37.08 -8.34 -34.49
C PRO A 273 -37.03 -8.18 -36.00
N PHE A 274 -35.81 -7.99 -36.53
CA PHE A 274 -35.59 -7.99 -37.97
C PHE A 274 -35.14 -9.39 -38.40
N VAL A 275 -35.95 -10.05 -39.21
CA VAL A 275 -35.74 -11.43 -39.66
C VAL A 275 -35.30 -11.44 -41.12
N GLN A 276 -34.19 -12.10 -41.41
CA GLN A 276 -33.70 -12.36 -42.76
C GLN A 276 -33.66 -13.87 -43.01
N TYR A 277 -34.37 -14.33 -44.04
CA TYR A 277 -34.36 -15.73 -44.47
C TYR A 277 -33.12 -16.04 -45.32
N LEU A 278 -32.65 -17.28 -45.22
CA LEU A 278 -31.44 -17.79 -45.87
C LEU A 278 -31.74 -19.05 -46.69
N ASN A 279 -30.94 -19.27 -47.75
CA ASN A 279 -30.91 -20.53 -48.48
C ASN A 279 -29.93 -21.54 -47.84
N ASP A 280 -29.78 -22.72 -48.45
CA ASP A 280 -28.89 -23.78 -47.94
C ASP A 280 -27.40 -23.39 -47.93
N ASN A 281 -27.00 -22.35 -48.68
CA ASN A 281 -25.65 -21.79 -48.73
C ASN A 281 -25.46 -20.58 -47.80
N ASN A 282 -26.42 -20.27 -46.92
CA ASN A 282 -26.45 -19.09 -46.06
C ASN A 282 -26.48 -17.73 -46.79
N GLU A 283 -27.01 -17.70 -48.02
CA GLU A 283 -27.23 -16.46 -48.76
C GLU A 283 -28.62 -15.89 -48.43
N PRO A 284 -28.76 -14.57 -48.23
CA PRO A 284 -30.05 -13.92 -48.03
C PRO A 284 -31.00 -14.15 -49.21
N VAL A 285 -32.21 -14.65 -48.93
CA VAL A 285 -33.27 -14.90 -49.92
C VAL A 285 -34.64 -14.53 -49.36
N ASP A 286 -35.64 -14.46 -50.24
CA ASP A 286 -37.05 -14.33 -49.84
C ASP A 286 -37.56 -15.60 -49.14
N ILE A 287 -38.61 -15.45 -48.31
CA ILE A 287 -39.20 -16.55 -47.52
C ILE A 287 -39.53 -17.79 -48.37
N ALA A 288 -40.06 -17.60 -49.59
CA ALA A 288 -40.47 -18.69 -50.47
C ALA A 288 -39.31 -19.55 -50.99
N ALA A 289 -38.08 -19.04 -50.96
CA ALA A 289 -36.87 -19.75 -51.36
C ALA A 289 -36.09 -20.33 -50.17
N SER A 290 -36.53 -20.07 -48.95
CA SER A 290 -35.92 -20.57 -47.73
C SER A 290 -36.57 -21.87 -47.28
N ARG A 291 -35.75 -22.80 -46.77
CA ARG A 291 -36.21 -24.02 -46.10
C ARG A 291 -36.40 -23.84 -44.59
N GLY A 292 -36.64 -22.60 -44.13
CA GLY A 292 -36.78 -22.29 -42.70
C GLY A 292 -35.51 -21.80 -42.00
N ARG A 293 -34.39 -21.65 -42.71
CA ARG A 293 -33.17 -21.05 -42.15
C ARG A 293 -33.30 -19.53 -42.06
N LYS A 294 -33.07 -18.94 -40.89
CA LYS A 294 -33.22 -17.49 -40.68
C LYS A 294 -32.20 -16.91 -39.69
N ILE A 295 -31.92 -15.62 -39.85
CA ILE A 295 -31.19 -14.79 -38.89
C ILE A 295 -32.11 -13.70 -38.37
N THR A 296 -32.16 -13.56 -37.05
CA THR A 296 -32.91 -12.50 -36.39
C THR A 296 -31.96 -11.54 -35.67
N VAL A 297 -32.17 -10.24 -35.84
CA VAL A 297 -31.40 -9.19 -35.18
C VAL A 297 -32.35 -8.30 -34.36
N VAL A 298 -32.08 -8.19 -33.06
CA VAL A 298 -32.81 -7.28 -32.15
C VAL A 298 -31.81 -6.39 -31.43
N GLY A 299 -32.10 -5.10 -31.34
CA GLY A 299 -31.31 -4.12 -30.61
C GLY A 299 -30.01 -3.73 -31.30
N ASN A 300 -29.01 -3.43 -30.48
CA ASN A 300 -27.64 -3.23 -30.95
C ASN A 300 -26.70 -4.29 -30.35
N PRO A 301 -26.79 -5.56 -30.83
CA PRO A 301 -25.91 -6.62 -30.38
C PRO A 301 -24.47 -6.35 -30.82
N ASN A 302 -23.53 -7.00 -30.16
CA ASN A 302 -22.12 -6.69 -30.29
C ASN A 302 -21.25 -7.97 -30.15
N LEU A 303 -20.37 -8.20 -31.13
CA LEU A 303 -19.45 -9.34 -31.20
C LEU A 303 -18.13 -9.13 -30.44
N SER A 304 -17.81 -7.89 -30.05
CA SER A 304 -16.62 -7.56 -29.24
C SER A 304 -16.72 -7.99 -27.78
N ASN A 305 -17.94 -8.10 -27.27
CA ASN A 305 -18.22 -8.51 -25.90
C ASN A 305 -19.52 -9.30 -25.86
N VAL A 306 -19.45 -10.54 -26.35
CA VAL A 306 -20.55 -11.50 -26.22
C VAL A 306 -20.60 -11.91 -24.75
N ARG A 307 -21.71 -11.56 -24.09
CA ARG A 307 -21.95 -11.82 -22.66
C ARG A 307 -22.79 -13.05 -22.42
N THR A 308 -23.64 -13.36 -23.38
CA THR A 308 -24.69 -14.35 -23.27
C THR A 308 -24.73 -15.18 -24.53
N VAL A 309 -24.69 -16.50 -24.35
CA VAL A 309 -25.04 -17.47 -25.39
C VAL A 309 -26.25 -18.23 -24.88
N MET A 310 -27.27 -18.29 -25.70
CA MET A 310 -28.49 -19.04 -25.47
C MET A 310 -28.65 -20.00 -26.64
N ILE A 311 -28.99 -21.24 -26.34
CA ILE A 311 -29.26 -22.28 -27.32
C ILE A 311 -30.62 -22.86 -26.97
N GLY A 312 -31.46 -23.09 -27.97
CA GLY A 312 -32.82 -23.53 -27.71
C GLY A 312 -33.45 -24.25 -28.88
N VAL A 313 -34.63 -24.76 -28.61
CA VAL A 313 -35.50 -25.48 -29.53
C VAL A 313 -36.79 -24.71 -29.62
N ARG A 314 -37.31 -24.56 -30.84
CA ARG A 314 -38.55 -23.84 -31.13
C ARG A 314 -39.46 -24.74 -31.98
N ASN A 315 -40.75 -24.67 -31.71
CA ASN A 315 -41.79 -25.15 -32.61
C ASN A 315 -42.23 -23.91 -33.43
N PRO A 316 -41.77 -23.76 -34.70
CA PRO A 316 -42.07 -22.56 -35.47
C PRO A 316 -43.58 -22.34 -35.60
N ALA A 317 -44.07 -21.09 -35.53
CA ALA A 317 -45.51 -20.87 -35.64
C ALA A 317 -45.98 -21.18 -37.07
N ARG A 318 -47.10 -21.90 -37.23
CA ARG A 318 -47.69 -22.22 -38.54
C ARG A 318 -47.85 -21.01 -39.49
N GLN A 319 -48.08 -19.81 -38.95
CA GLN A 319 -48.23 -18.58 -39.75
C GLN A 319 -46.90 -18.06 -40.34
N ASN A 320 -45.78 -18.39 -39.71
CA ASN A 320 -44.44 -17.88 -40.02
C ASN A 320 -43.48 -18.98 -40.48
N ASN A 321 -43.96 -20.21 -40.65
CA ASN A 321 -43.19 -21.37 -41.09
C ASN A 321 -43.25 -21.50 -42.63
N PRO A 322 -42.11 -21.50 -43.35
CA PRO A 322 -42.09 -21.74 -44.80
C PRO A 322 -42.32 -23.21 -45.18
N ASN A 323 -42.23 -24.15 -44.22
CA ASN A 323 -42.46 -25.58 -44.43
C ASN A 323 -43.93 -25.95 -44.11
N GLU A 324 -44.37 -27.15 -44.53
CA GLU A 324 -45.70 -27.65 -44.17
C GLU A 324 -45.77 -27.95 -42.66
N ASP A 325 -46.80 -27.44 -41.99
CA ASP A 325 -46.92 -27.45 -40.53
C ASP A 325 -48.36 -27.77 -40.10
N ASP A 326 -48.51 -28.70 -39.16
CA ASP A 326 -49.79 -29.17 -38.64
C ASP A 326 -50.35 -28.29 -37.51
N GLY A 327 -49.53 -27.41 -36.91
CA GLY A 327 -49.88 -26.51 -35.82
C GLY A 327 -50.17 -27.21 -34.48
N PHE A 328 -49.67 -28.43 -34.28
CA PHE A 328 -49.81 -29.17 -33.03
C PHE A 328 -48.57 -29.04 -32.13
N SER A 329 -48.74 -29.39 -30.84
CA SER A 329 -47.63 -29.43 -29.90
C SER A 329 -46.66 -30.56 -30.23
N LYS A 330 -45.36 -30.30 -30.17
CA LYS A 330 -44.30 -31.24 -30.54
C LYS A 330 -43.45 -31.63 -29.32
N SER A 331 -43.01 -32.89 -29.26
CA SER A 331 -42.11 -33.37 -28.20
C SER A 331 -40.88 -34.04 -28.78
N GLY A 332 -39.71 -33.80 -28.19
CA GLY A 332 -38.45 -34.31 -28.73
C GLY A 332 -37.26 -34.16 -27.81
N ILE A 333 -36.16 -34.82 -28.16
CA ILE A 333 -34.88 -34.70 -27.47
C ILE A 333 -33.84 -34.18 -28.46
N ILE A 334 -33.19 -33.08 -28.10
CA ILE A 334 -32.22 -32.40 -28.95
C ILE A 334 -30.88 -32.39 -28.22
N TRP A 335 -29.82 -32.85 -28.88
CA TRP A 335 -28.47 -32.78 -28.34
C TRP A 335 -27.66 -31.74 -29.10
N MET A 336 -26.87 -30.93 -28.39
CA MET A 336 -26.00 -29.93 -29.02
C MET A 336 -24.58 -30.12 -28.51
N ASN A 337 -23.61 -30.18 -29.41
CA ASN A 337 -22.22 -30.41 -29.05
C ASN A 337 -21.28 -29.44 -29.76
N GLU A 338 -20.09 -29.26 -29.18
CA GLU A 338 -18.94 -28.68 -29.85
C GLU A 338 -19.17 -27.27 -30.42
N LEU A 339 -19.70 -26.39 -29.57
CA LEU A 339 -19.80 -24.96 -29.86
C LEU A 339 -18.39 -24.34 -29.93
N ARG A 340 -17.96 -24.04 -31.15
CA ARG A 340 -16.63 -23.51 -31.45
C ARG A 340 -16.70 -22.30 -32.37
N VAL A 341 -15.66 -21.49 -32.31
CA VAL A 341 -15.36 -20.47 -33.32
C VAL A 341 -14.10 -20.89 -34.06
N SER A 342 -14.13 -20.83 -35.39
CA SER A 342 -13.05 -21.28 -36.27
C SER A 342 -12.62 -20.17 -37.24
N ASP A 343 -11.52 -20.44 -37.93
CA ASP A 343 -10.97 -19.62 -39.01
C ASP A 343 -10.65 -18.19 -38.57
N PHE A 344 -9.43 -18.00 -38.07
CA PHE A 344 -8.99 -16.69 -37.61
C PHE A 344 -8.74 -15.74 -38.78
N LYS A 345 -8.85 -14.43 -38.53
CA LYS A 345 -8.30 -13.42 -39.42
C LYS A 345 -6.77 -13.48 -39.36
N GLU A 346 -6.15 -13.80 -40.50
CA GLU A 346 -4.69 -13.94 -40.62
C GLU A 346 -4.00 -12.65 -41.08
N ASP A 347 -4.74 -11.53 -41.12
CA ASP A 347 -4.22 -10.23 -41.54
C ASP A 347 -3.05 -9.80 -40.63
N GLY A 348 -1.90 -9.58 -41.25
CA GLY A 348 -0.70 -9.12 -40.57
C GLY A 348 -0.70 -7.61 -40.37
N GLY A 349 -0.13 -7.15 -39.27
CA GLY A 349 0.20 -5.74 -39.09
C GLY A 349 1.69 -5.49 -39.18
N TRP A 350 2.08 -4.26 -39.51
CA TRP A 350 3.46 -3.82 -39.46
C TRP A 350 3.63 -2.70 -38.44
N ALA A 351 4.86 -2.54 -37.96
CA ALA A 351 5.23 -1.38 -37.17
C ALA A 351 6.59 -0.86 -37.62
N SER A 352 6.72 0.45 -37.67
CA SER A 352 7.97 1.13 -37.95
C SER A 352 8.27 2.13 -36.85
N ARG A 353 9.50 2.07 -36.35
CA ARG A 353 10.03 2.99 -35.34
C ARG A 353 11.29 3.62 -35.89
N ALA A 354 11.24 4.93 -36.10
CA ALA A 354 12.39 5.72 -36.48
C ALA A 354 12.77 6.60 -35.28
N ARG A 355 14.04 6.58 -34.87
CA ARG A 355 14.54 7.49 -33.83
C ARG A 355 15.87 8.08 -34.26
N VAL A 356 15.91 9.40 -34.34
CA VAL A 356 17.13 10.16 -34.64
C VAL A 356 17.48 10.96 -33.40
N SER A 357 18.69 10.78 -32.89
CA SER A 357 19.19 11.54 -31.73
C SER A 357 20.52 12.19 -32.08
N THR A 358 20.55 13.52 -32.10
CA THR A 358 21.72 14.34 -32.42
C THR A 358 22.22 15.02 -31.16
N LYS A 359 23.52 14.90 -30.88
CA LYS A 359 24.18 15.62 -29.78
C LYS A 359 24.99 16.80 -30.34
N LEU A 360 24.67 18.01 -29.89
CA LEU A 360 25.36 19.25 -30.27
C LEU A 360 26.48 19.52 -29.26
N ALA A 361 27.55 18.71 -29.31
CA ALA A 361 28.71 18.80 -28.42
C ALA A 361 28.34 19.03 -26.94
N ASP A 362 28.62 20.23 -26.43
CA ASP A 362 28.38 20.70 -25.07
C ASP A 362 27.08 21.52 -24.91
N LEU A 363 26.43 21.90 -26.01
CA LEU A 363 25.24 22.76 -26.02
C LEU A 363 23.97 21.97 -25.70
N GLY A 364 23.82 20.74 -26.18
CA GLY A 364 22.57 20.02 -25.97
C GLY A 364 22.40 18.75 -26.80
N SER A 365 21.17 18.23 -26.78
CA SER A 365 20.74 17.10 -27.60
C SER A 365 19.35 17.34 -28.15
N PHE A 366 19.12 16.84 -29.35
CA PHE A 366 17.87 16.88 -30.08
C PHE A 366 17.48 15.46 -30.44
N THR A 367 16.23 15.07 -30.21
CA THR A 367 15.72 13.74 -30.53
C THR A 367 14.38 13.87 -31.24
N ILE A 368 14.26 13.19 -32.37
CA ILE A 368 12.98 12.94 -33.04
C ILE A 368 12.73 11.44 -32.96
N ALA A 369 11.53 11.06 -32.56
CA ALA A 369 11.05 9.69 -32.62
C ALA A 369 9.71 9.66 -33.36
N GLY A 370 9.60 8.78 -34.35
CA GLY A 370 8.34 8.43 -35.01
C GLY A 370 8.03 6.97 -34.75
N ASN A 371 6.79 6.67 -34.43
CA ASN A 371 6.28 5.30 -34.32
C ASN A 371 4.95 5.23 -35.06
N THR A 372 4.89 4.31 -36.02
CA THR A 372 3.67 3.96 -36.73
C THR A 372 3.44 2.47 -36.56
N SER A 373 2.20 2.04 -36.29
CA SER A 373 1.83 0.62 -36.30
C SER A 373 0.40 0.47 -36.76
N THR A 374 0.14 -0.55 -37.57
CA THR A 374 -1.21 -0.83 -38.07
C THR A 374 -1.94 -1.84 -37.19
N ASN A 375 -3.24 -1.99 -37.43
CA ASN A 375 -4.02 -3.12 -36.94
C ASN A 375 -3.35 -4.47 -37.30
N GLY A 376 -3.60 -5.49 -36.48
CA GLY A 376 -2.97 -6.80 -36.55
C GLY A 376 -1.56 -6.87 -35.93
N PHE A 377 -0.88 -5.74 -35.69
CA PHE A 377 0.50 -5.77 -35.15
C PHE A 377 0.53 -6.23 -33.68
N GLY A 378 1.49 -7.08 -33.34
CA GLY A 378 1.67 -7.62 -32.00
C GLY A 378 2.99 -8.37 -31.85
N SER A 379 3.38 -8.68 -30.63
CA SER A 379 4.49 -9.60 -30.37
C SER A 379 4.05 -11.06 -30.56
N ILE A 380 5.00 -11.97 -30.79
CA ILE A 380 4.72 -13.39 -31.14
C ILE A 380 3.94 -14.12 -30.04
N ASP A 381 4.15 -13.74 -28.78
CA ASP A 381 3.47 -14.28 -27.60
C ASP A 381 2.02 -13.77 -27.43
N LYS A 382 1.61 -12.73 -28.16
CA LYS A 382 0.24 -12.22 -28.07
C LYS A 382 -0.74 -13.17 -28.72
N LYS A 383 -1.81 -13.48 -27.96
CA LYS A 383 -3.00 -14.14 -28.50
C LYS A 383 -3.64 -13.27 -29.59
N ILE A 384 -4.33 -13.91 -30.53
CA ILE A 384 -4.95 -13.26 -31.70
C ILE A 384 -5.88 -12.11 -31.26
N ASN A 385 -6.71 -12.33 -30.24
CA ASN A 385 -7.61 -11.30 -29.70
C ASN A 385 -6.92 -10.09 -29.04
N ASP A 386 -5.66 -10.22 -28.61
CA ASP A 386 -4.87 -9.18 -27.90
C ASP A 386 -3.94 -8.39 -28.85
N ARG A 387 -3.95 -8.73 -30.15
CA ARG A 387 -3.26 -7.97 -31.20
C ARG A 387 -3.91 -6.59 -31.36
N GLN A 388 -3.15 -5.65 -31.93
CA GLN A 388 -3.58 -4.27 -32.08
C GLN A 388 -4.81 -4.20 -33.02
N LYS A 389 -5.87 -3.48 -32.62
CA LYS A 389 -7.12 -3.26 -33.41
C LYS A 389 -7.29 -1.80 -33.83
N GLU A 390 -6.20 -1.05 -33.78
CA GLU A 390 -6.15 0.39 -34.04
C GLU A 390 -4.91 0.66 -34.88
N ASP A 391 -4.93 1.65 -35.76
CA ASP A 391 -3.73 2.20 -36.37
C ASP A 391 -3.20 3.33 -35.50
N ILE A 392 -1.92 3.27 -35.12
CA ILE A 392 -1.28 4.27 -34.27
C ILE A 392 -0.27 5.03 -35.11
N TYR A 393 -0.45 6.35 -35.18
CA TYR A 393 0.52 7.29 -35.77
C TYR A 393 0.98 8.24 -34.68
N ALA A 394 2.24 8.13 -34.27
CA ALA A 394 2.79 8.96 -33.22
C ALA A 394 4.16 9.53 -33.61
N TYR A 395 4.38 10.79 -33.26
CA TYR A 395 5.69 11.41 -33.33
C TYR A 395 5.98 12.24 -32.08
N ASP A 396 7.24 12.24 -31.67
CA ASP A 396 7.79 12.97 -30.53
C ASP A 396 9.03 13.73 -30.97
N LEU A 397 9.09 14.99 -30.61
CA LEU A 397 10.24 15.87 -30.78
C LEU A 397 10.63 16.35 -29.39
N SER A 398 11.87 16.09 -29.00
CA SER A 398 12.42 16.49 -27.71
C SER A 398 13.80 17.13 -27.85
N THR A 399 13.96 18.26 -27.18
CA THR A 399 15.13 19.12 -27.30
C THR A 399 15.61 19.50 -25.90
N ASN A 400 16.85 19.18 -25.57
CA ASN A 400 17.52 19.57 -24.33
C ASN A 400 18.67 20.52 -24.66
N LEU A 401 18.62 21.76 -24.20
CA LEU A 401 19.63 22.80 -24.45
C LEU A 401 20.17 23.36 -23.14
N GLU A 402 21.48 23.52 -23.04
CA GLU A 402 22.17 24.23 -21.97
C GLU A 402 22.49 25.66 -22.45
N MET A 403 21.49 26.54 -22.37
CA MET A 403 21.60 27.94 -22.83
C MET A 403 22.65 28.73 -22.02
N GLY A 404 23.11 28.20 -20.89
CA GLY A 404 24.23 28.74 -20.12
C GLY A 404 25.56 28.80 -20.89
N LYS A 405 25.72 27.96 -21.93
CA LYS A 405 26.94 27.91 -22.76
C LYS A 405 27.14 29.16 -23.64
N PHE A 406 26.10 29.96 -23.87
CA PHE A 406 26.21 31.24 -24.59
C PHE A 406 26.83 32.36 -23.73
N PHE A 407 26.96 32.16 -22.41
CA PHE A 407 27.58 33.12 -21.51
C PHE A 407 29.08 32.83 -21.32
N PRO A 408 29.92 33.85 -21.02
CA PRO A 408 31.33 33.64 -20.75
C PRO A 408 31.57 32.60 -19.64
N LYS A 409 32.49 31.65 -19.88
CA LYS A 409 32.83 30.56 -18.93
C LYS A 409 33.11 31.04 -17.51
N LYS A 410 33.62 32.28 -17.33
CA LYS A 410 33.91 32.91 -16.03
C LYS A 410 32.66 33.11 -15.16
N ASN A 411 31.49 33.31 -15.76
CA ASN A 411 30.24 33.60 -15.03
C ASN A 411 29.50 32.33 -14.58
N ARG A 412 29.82 31.17 -15.18
CA ARG A 412 29.22 29.85 -14.88
C ARG A 412 27.70 29.93 -14.74
N VAL A 413 27.05 30.47 -15.77
CA VAL A 413 25.59 30.51 -15.88
C VAL A 413 25.12 29.13 -16.29
N ARG A 414 24.10 28.59 -15.60
CA ARG A 414 23.46 27.31 -15.95
C ARG A 414 21.99 27.57 -16.26
N ILE A 415 21.58 27.24 -17.49
CA ILE A 415 20.21 27.39 -18.00
C ILE A 415 19.85 26.12 -18.78
N PRO A 416 19.50 25.03 -18.11
CA PRO A 416 18.99 23.82 -18.75
C PRO A 416 17.54 24.07 -19.18
N MET A 417 17.30 23.99 -20.47
CA MET A 417 16.01 24.17 -21.13
C MET A 417 15.62 22.86 -21.82
N TYR A 418 14.39 22.44 -21.59
CA TYR A 418 13.77 21.32 -22.26
C TYR A 418 12.55 21.81 -23.04
N PHE A 419 12.45 21.40 -24.29
CA PHE A 419 11.27 21.56 -25.11
C PHE A 419 10.85 20.19 -25.63
N GLY A 420 9.56 19.87 -25.52
CA GLY A 420 8.98 18.63 -25.99
C GLY A 420 7.66 18.90 -26.69
N TYR A 421 7.46 18.26 -27.83
CA TYR A 421 6.23 18.27 -28.60
C TYR A 421 5.96 16.84 -29.04
N SER A 422 4.80 16.30 -28.66
CA SER A 422 4.40 14.96 -29.08
C SER A 422 2.96 14.95 -29.54
N GLU A 423 2.67 14.21 -30.59
CA GLU A 423 1.33 14.04 -31.13
C GLU A 423 1.11 12.56 -31.45
N SER A 424 -0.04 12.05 -31.04
CA SER A 424 -0.44 10.66 -31.25
C SER A 424 -1.88 10.66 -31.72
N VAL A 425 -2.11 10.02 -32.85
CA VAL A 425 -3.41 9.74 -33.44
C VAL A 425 -3.59 8.23 -33.41
N LYS A 426 -4.74 7.76 -32.95
CA LYS A 426 -5.14 6.37 -33.09
C LYS A 426 -6.47 6.27 -33.81
N SER A 427 -6.51 5.44 -34.83
CA SER A 427 -7.71 5.17 -35.61
C SER A 427 -8.17 3.74 -35.34
N PRO A 428 -9.35 3.51 -34.76
CA PRO A 428 -9.85 2.16 -34.53
C PRO A 428 -10.28 1.49 -35.84
N GLU A 429 -10.07 0.17 -35.94
CA GLU A 429 -10.53 -0.66 -37.06
C GLU A 429 -12.06 -0.79 -37.07
N TYR A 430 -12.65 -0.94 -35.87
CA TYR A 430 -14.10 -1.07 -35.67
C TYR A 430 -14.70 0.27 -35.23
N ASN A 431 -15.95 0.52 -35.59
CA ASN A 431 -16.66 1.71 -35.16
C ASN A 431 -16.83 1.72 -33.62
N PRO A 432 -16.36 2.74 -32.87
CA PRO A 432 -16.47 2.74 -31.41
C PRO A 432 -17.91 2.80 -30.87
N LEU A 433 -18.86 3.29 -31.66
CA LEU A 433 -20.29 3.28 -31.31
C LEU A 433 -20.94 1.95 -31.68
N ASP A 434 -20.37 1.24 -32.66
CA ASP A 434 -20.84 -0.06 -33.11
C ASP A 434 -19.69 -1.05 -33.35
N PRO A 435 -19.13 -1.63 -32.28
CA PRO A 435 -17.81 -2.25 -32.30
C PRO A 435 -17.73 -3.60 -33.02
N ASP A 436 -18.83 -4.08 -33.60
CA ASP A 436 -18.88 -5.23 -34.50
C ASP A 436 -18.77 -4.86 -35.99
N ILE A 437 -19.06 -3.62 -36.38
CA ILE A 437 -18.94 -3.14 -37.76
C ILE A 437 -17.59 -2.46 -37.97
N LEU A 438 -16.97 -2.69 -39.13
CA LEU A 438 -15.75 -1.97 -39.53
C LEU A 438 -16.04 -0.48 -39.73
N LEU A 439 -15.12 0.35 -39.26
CA LEU A 439 -15.23 1.80 -39.42
C LEU A 439 -15.28 2.19 -40.91
N GLU A 440 -14.50 1.50 -41.74
CA GLU A 440 -14.48 1.70 -43.19
C GLU A 440 -15.85 1.47 -43.83
N THR A 441 -16.54 0.38 -43.49
CA THR A 441 -17.90 0.07 -43.97
C THR A 441 -18.91 1.14 -43.58
N THR A 442 -18.77 1.72 -42.38
CA THR A 442 -19.63 2.85 -41.96
C THR A 442 -19.36 4.10 -42.82
N LEU A 443 -18.10 4.37 -43.16
CA LEU A 443 -17.68 5.54 -43.94
C LEU A 443 -17.94 5.40 -45.45
N SER A 444 -18.05 4.17 -45.96
CA SER A 444 -18.33 3.89 -47.38
C SER A 444 -19.82 3.97 -47.74
N ASN A 445 -20.71 4.28 -46.78
CA ASN A 445 -22.14 4.40 -47.05
C ASN A 445 -22.42 5.53 -48.07
N PRO A 446 -23.09 5.22 -49.21
CA PRO A 446 -23.35 6.18 -50.29
C PRO A 446 -24.38 7.26 -49.93
N GLU A 447 -25.21 7.04 -48.90
CA GLU A 447 -26.25 7.97 -48.47
C GLU A 447 -25.72 9.13 -47.60
N MET A 448 -24.48 9.05 -47.12
CA MET A 448 -23.88 10.06 -46.25
C MET A 448 -23.15 11.15 -47.06
N SER A 449 -23.33 12.41 -46.68
CA SER A 449 -22.57 13.53 -47.24
C SER A 449 -21.08 13.45 -46.88
N GLU A 450 -20.18 13.93 -47.74
CA GLU A 450 -18.74 13.98 -47.45
C GLU A 450 -18.41 14.79 -46.18
N THR A 451 -19.20 15.82 -45.87
CA THR A 451 -19.05 16.60 -44.64
C THR A 451 -19.36 15.79 -43.37
N GLU A 452 -20.31 14.87 -43.45
CA GLU A 452 -20.69 13.99 -42.35
C GLU A 452 -19.63 12.90 -42.13
N LYS A 453 -19.11 12.33 -43.23
CA LYS A 453 -18.01 11.36 -43.19
C LYS A 453 -16.76 11.95 -42.53
N ASP A 454 -16.39 13.18 -42.89
CA ASP A 454 -15.25 13.87 -42.28
C ASP A 454 -15.47 14.19 -40.80
N SER A 455 -16.70 14.54 -40.42
CA SER A 455 -17.07 14.74 -39.02
C SER A 455 -16.90 13.44 -38.21
N ILE A 456 -17.42 12.32 -38.70
CA ILE A 456 -17.30 11.00 -38.05
C ILE A 456 -15.84 10.59 -37.93
N ARG A 457 -15.03 10.74 -38.99
CA ARG A 457 -13.59 10.48 -38.96
C ARG A 457 -12.92 11.25 -37.82
N GLN A 458 -13.19 12.55 -37.69
CA GLN A 458 -12.56 13.35 -36.64
C GLN A 458 -13.02 12.99 -35.21
N ILE A 459 -14.26 12.56 -35.06
CA ILE A 459 -14.86 12.19 -33.77
C ILE A 459 -14.34 10.85 -33.26
N VAL A 460 -14.11 9.90 -34.17
CA VAL A 460 -13.70 8.52 -33.84
C VAL A 460 -12.22 8.41 -33.47
N LEU A 461 -11.36 9.30 -33.97
CA LEU A 461 -9.92 9.31 -33.68
C LEU A 461 -9.62 9.62 -32.20
N ASP A 462 -8.90 8.72 -31.51
CA ASP A 462 -8.24 9.04 -30.23
C ASP A 462 -7.00 9.88 -30.55
N TYR A 463 -7.02 11.13 -30.13
CA TYR A 463 -5.98 12.09 -30.42
C TYR A 463 -5.45 12.71 -29.15
N THR A 464 -4.15 12.61 -28.98
CA THR A 464 -3.42 13.20 -27.85
C THR A 464 -2.29 14.07 -28.36
N LYS A 465 -2.30 15.34 -27.98
CA LYS A 465 -1.24 16.31 -28.24
C LYS A 465 -0.64 16.77 -26.91
N ARG A 466 0.68 16.73 -26.80
CA ARG A 466 1.42 17.19 -25.62
C ARG A 466 2.45 18.24 -26.03
N LYS A 467 2.49 19.31 -25.26
CA LYS A 467 3.53 20.34 -25.35
C LYS A 467 4.15 20.50 -23.98
N SER A 468 5.46 20.54 -23.92
CA SER A 468 6.20 20.71 -22.67
C SER A 468 7.35 21.68 -22.88
N PHE A 469 7.48 22.64 -21.97
CA PHE A 469 8.59 23.58 -21.94
C PHE A 469 9.04 23.76 -20.50
N ASN A 470 10.28 23.38 -20.19
CA ASN A 470 10.80 23.42 -18.83
C ASN A 470 12.17 24.08 -18.79
N ILE A 471 12.35 25.08 -17.93
CA ILE A 471 13.65 25.61 -17.52
C ILE A 471 13.87 25.17 -16.08
N THR A 472 14.86 24.33 -15.83
CA THR A 472 15.08 23.73 -14.51
C THR A 472 16.32 24.29 -13.83
N ASN A 473 16.18 24.80 -12.61
CA ASN A 473 17.31 25.24 -11.79
C ASN A 473 18.24 26.24 -12.50
N PHE A 474 17.65 27.25 -13.13
CA PHE A 474 18.39 28.42 -13.59
C PHE A 474 19.16 29.01 -12.42
N LYS A 475 20.49 29.09 -12.54
CA LYS A 475 21.35 29.66 -11.49
C LYS A 475 22.63 30.23 -12.08
N ILE A 476 23.17 31.25 -11.41
CA ILE A 476 24.46 31.87 -11.74
C ILE A 476 25.45 31.45 -10.65
N GLU A 477 26.39 30.56 -10.94
CA GLU A 477 27.32 30.07 -9.90
C GLU A 477 28.43 31.09 -9.58
N GLY A 478 28.76 31.97 -10.54
CA GLY A 478 29.82 32.97 -10.42
C GLY A 478 31.24 32.39 -10.54
N ASN A 479 32.24 33.27 -10.55
CA ASN A 479 33.65 32.85 -10.73
C ASN A 479 34.20 32.17 -9.45
N PRO A 480 34.61 30.89 -9.51
CA PRO A 480 35.14 30.16 -8.36
C PRO A 480 36.44 30.75 -7.78
N GLU A 481 37.26 31.45 -8.58
CA GLU A 481 38.49 32.08 -8.11
C GLU A 481 38.24 33.31 -7.23
N ARG A 482 37.18 34.09 -7.52
CA ARG A 482 36.74 35.19 -6.66
C ARG A 482 36.03 34.71 -5.39
N LEU A 483 35.50 33.48 -5.42
CA LEU A 483 34.79 32.84 -4.30
C LEU A 483 35.71 32.01 -3.38
N LYS A 484 36.96 31.75 -3.78
CA LYS A 484 37.99 31.17 -2.92
C LYS A 484 38.42 32.20 -1.87
N GLY A 485 37.94 32.05 -0.64
CA GLY A 485 38.44 32.78 0.54
C GLY A 485 37.73 34.09 0.90
N LYS A 486 36.88 34.66 0.04
CA LYS A 486 36.06 35.85 0.36
C LYS A 486 34.61 35.48 0.70
N LYS A 487 34.06 36.11 1.74
CA LYS A 487 32.69 35.89 2.24
C LYS A 487 31.69 36.22 1.14
N LYS A 488 30.75 35.31 0.84
CA LYS A 488 29.62 35.61 -0.06
C LYS A 488 28.74 36.68 0.60
N PRO A 489 28.52 37.85 -0.01
CA PRO A 489 27.58 38.82 0.54
C PRO A 489 26.15 38.26 0.50
N PHE A 490 25.31 38.73 1.42
CA PHE A 490 23.90 38.31 1.50
C PHE A 490 23.18 38.56 0.17
N TYR A 491 23.39 39.73 -0.45
CA TYR A 491 22.74 40.12 -1.70
C TYR A 491 23.39 39.57 -2.99
N HIS A 492 24.29 38.58 -2.91
CA HIS A 492 24.95 38.05 -4.11
C HIS A 492 23.97 37.31 -5.02
N ILE A 493 24.04 37.57 -6.34
CA ILE A 493 23.13 36.98 -7.33
C ILE A 493 23.18 35.44 -7.40
N SER A 494 24.29 34.82 -6.97
CA SER A 494 24.42 33.35 -6.93
C SER A 494 23.60 32.65 -5.85
N ASN A 495 22.97 33.42 -4.96
CA ASN A 495 22.02 32.89 -4.00
C ASN A 495 20.64 32.67 -4.62
N PHE A 496 20.37 33.20 -5.83
CA PHE A 496 19.07 33.05 -6.50
C PHE A 496 19.05 31.86 -7.45
N GLN A 497 17.92 31.17 -7.47
CA GLN A 497 17.61 30.06 -8.36
C GLN A 497 16.17 30.21 -8.84
N ALA A 498 15.92 29.90 -10.10
CA ALA A 498 14.58 29.94 -10.67
C ALA A 498 14.30 28.68 -11.50
N SER A 499 13.06 28.22 -11.54
CA SER A 499 12.62 27.22 -12.52
C SER A 499 11.23 27.58 -13.02
N TYR A 500 10.95 27.25 -14.26
CA TYR A 500 9.65 27.43 -14.89
C TYR A 500 9.30 26.18 -15.70
N ALA A 501 8.07 25.72 -15.59
CA ALA A 501 7.58 24.55 -16.30
C ALA A 501 6.18 24.83 -16.84
N PHE A 502 5.98 24.55 -18.12
CA PHE A 502 4.73 24.65 -18.85
C PHE A 502 4.45 23.29 -19.49
N ASN A 503 3.31 22.68 -19.19
CA ASN A 503 2.90 21.45 -19.84
C ASN A 503 1.43 21.55 -20.23
N GLU A 504 1.13 21.27 -21.49
CA GLU A 504 -0.22 21.24 -22.04
C GLU A 504 -0.49 19.86 -22.63
N ILE A 505 -1.62 19.27 -22.28
CA ILE A 505 -2.11 18.02 -22.85
C ILE A 505 -3.52 18.29 -23.37
N LEU A 506 -3.71 18.11 -24.67
CA LEU A 506 -5.01 18.11 -25.33
C LEU A 506 -5.33 16.67 -25.70
N THR A 507 -6.50 16.19 -25.27
CA THR A 507 -7.04 14.88 -25.65
C THR A 507 -8.43 15.04 -26.24
N ARG A 508 -8.74 14.30 -27.30
CA ARG A 508 -10.11 14.08 -27.82
C ARG A 508 -10.27 12.60 -28.14
N ASP A 509 -11.47 12.10 -27.96
CA ASP A 509 -11.89 10.73 -28.26
C ASP A 509 -13.39 10.75 -28.59
N ILE A 510 -14.00 9.59 -28.86
CA ILE A 510 -15.43 9.48 -29.18
C ILE A 510 -16.34 10.13 -28.13
N LYS A 511 -16.02 9.99 -26.83
CA LYS A 511 -16.83 10.51 -25.70
C LYS A 511 -16.46 11.93 -25.31
N THR A 512 -15.27 12.40 -25.68
CA THR A 512 -14.69 13.67 -25.24
C THR A 512 -14.43 14.55 -26.45
N HIS A 513 -15.19 15.63 -26.59
CA HIS A 513 -14.94 16.60 -27.65
C HIS A 513 -13.53 17.19 -27.52
N HIS A 514 -13.22 17.71 -26.34
CA HIS A 514 -11.87 18.12 -26.01
C HIS A 514 -11.67 18.11 -24.49
N ARG A 515 -10.48 17.70 -24.06
CA ARG A 515 -10.02 17.85 -22.69
C ARG A 515 -8.64 18.45 -22.71
N ILE A 516 -8.50 19.62 -22.11
CA ILE A 516 -7.28 20.42 -22.09
C ILE A 516 -6.79 20.46 -20.65
N ILE A 517 -5.57 20.00 -20.41
CA ILE A 517 -4.89 20.09 -19.12
C ILE A 517 -3.66 20.97 -19.31
N LYS A 518 -3.64 22.12 -18.65
CA LYS A 518 -2.53 23.08 -18.63
C LYS A 518 -1.93 23.15 -17.23
N ASN A 519 -0.65 22.84 -17.12
CA ASN A 519 0.11 22.90 -15.87
C ASN A 519 1.23 23.93 -16.02
N ASN A 520 1.13 25.03 -15.28
CA ASN A 520 2.14 26.08 -15.21
C ASN A 520 2.73 26.07 -13.80
N ALA A 521 4.03 25.84 -13.68
CA ALA A 521 4.73 25.85 -12.41
C ALA A 521 5.94 26.78 -12.47
N GLY A 522 5.91 27.85 -11.67
CA GLY A 522 7.05 28.74 -11.44
C GLY A 522 7.62 28.48 -10.06
N SER A 523 8.94 28.46 -9.94
CA SER A 523 9.64 28.37 -8.66
C SER A 523 10.75 29.40 -8.61
N PHE A 524 10.91 30.03 -7.46
CA PHE A 524 12.01 30.93 -7.18
C PHE A 524 12.56 30.61 -5.79
N ALA A 525 13.86 30.49 -5.67
CA ALA A 525 14.52 30.19 -4.41
C ALA A 525 15.69 31.13 -4.18
N TYR A 526 15.75 31.69 -2.99
CA TYR A 526 16.89 32.39 -2.43
C TYR A 526 17.54 31.48 -1.38
N VAL A 527 18.81 31.14 -1.57
CA VAL A 527 19.56 30.21 -0.71
C VAL A 527 20.88 30.86 -0.33
N PHE A 528 20.91 31.51 0.83
CA PHE A 528 22.11 32.08 1.41
C PHE A 528 22.79 31.09 2.34
N ASN A 529 24.04 30.75 2.04
CA ASN A 529 24.90 29.91 2.88
C ASN A 529 26.12 30.71 3.31
N ASN A 530 26.38 30.74 4.62
CA ASN A 530 27.44 31.54 5.23
C ASN A 530 28.24 30.76 6.28
N ARG A 531 29.49 31.15 6.45
CA ARG A 531 30.37 30.72 7.53
C ARG A 531 30.70 31.94 8.38
N PRO A 532 29.78 32.37 9.27
CA PRO A 532 29.95 33.58 10.06
C PRO A 532 31.22 33.51 10.92
N LYS A 533 31.92 34.65 11.06
CA LYS A 533 33.08 34.75 11.96
C LYS A 533 32.60 34.60 13.40
N ASN A 534 33.31 33.79 14.18
CA ASN A 534 33.06 33.62 15.60
C ASN A 534 33.72 34.76 16.40
N TYR A 535 32.93 35.56 17.12
CA TYR A 535 33.43 36.64 17.98
C TYR A 535 33.66 36.10 19.39
N THR A 536 34.82 36.41 19.99
CA THR A 536 35.20 35.99 21.34
C THR A 536 35.73 37.18 22.14
N PRO A 537 34.87 38.04 22.70
CA PRO A 537 35.26 39.35 23.24
C PRO A 537 36.22 39.25 24.43
N PHE A 538 36.06 38.25 25.31
CA PHE A 538 36.82 38.12 26.55
C PHE A 538 38.09 37.26 26.44
N ARG A 539 38.43 36.78 25.23
CA ARG A 539 39.54 35.83 25.04
C ARG A 539 40.91 36.43 25.36
N GLN A 540 41.08 37.73 25.12
CA GLN A 540 42.35 38.44 25.28
C GLN A 540 42.54 39.07 26.67
N THR A 541 41.52 39.04 27.53
CA THR A 541 41.53 39.68 28.85
C THR A 541 42.46 38.94 29.84
N LYS A 542 43.42 39.65 30.45
CA LYS A 542 44.47 39.04 31.30
C LYS A 542 43.96 38.45 32.63
N PHE A 543 42.97 39.06 33.29
CA PHE A 543 42.44 38.58 34.58
C PHE A 543 41.53 37.34 34.46
N LEU A 544 40.99 37.07 33.27
CA LEU A 544 40.13 35.90 32.98
C LEU A 544 40.93 34.63 32.63
N LYS A 545 42.26 34.62 32.80
CA LYS A 545 43.13 33.47 32.47
C LYS A 545 42.97 32.27 33.42
N SER A 546 42.39 32.44 34.60
CA SER A 546 42.24 31.38 35.59
C SER A 546 41.39 30.21 35.04
N LYS A 547 41.70 28.97 35.45
CA LYS A 547 40.98 27.77 34.99
C LYS A 547 39.49 27.79 35.41
N ALA A 548 39.15 28.53 36.46
CA ALA A 548 37.76 28.68 36.95
C ALA A 548 36.92 29.62 36.06
N LEU A 549 37.53 30.67 35.48
CA LEU A 549 36.83 31.68 34.67
C LEU A 549 36.82 31.35 33.16
N GLN A 550 37.17 30.12 32.79
CA GLN A 550 37.24 29.67 31.40
C GLN A 550 35.89 29.77 30.67
N LEU A 551 34.77 29.64 31.39
CA LEU A 551 33.42 29.79 30.82
C LEU A 551 33.20 31.19 30.25
N ILE A 552 33.57 32.23 31.02
CA ILE A 552 33.40 33.65 30.66
C ILE A 552 34.45 34.04 29.62
N ARG A 553 35.72 33.64 29.81
CA ARG A 553 36.81 33.92 28.85
C ARG A 553 36.51 33.39 27.45
N ASP A 554 35.99 32.17 27.35
CA ASP A 554 35.71 31.48 26.08
C ASP A 554 34.25 31.69 25.62
N PHE A 555 33.57 32.73 26.13
CA PHE A 555 32.28 33.15 25.60
C PHE A 555 32.41 33.52 24.13
N ASN A 556 31.44 33.08 23.33
CA ASN A 556 31.50 33.19 21.89
C ASN A 556 30.10 33.34 21.31
N PHE A 557 29.99 34.13 20.27
CA PHE A 557 28.75 34.32 19.52
C PHE A 557 29.05 34.55 18.04
N TYR A 558 28.06 34.25 17.21
CA TYR A 558 28.03 34.58 15.80
C TYR A 558 27.01 35.69 15.58
N LEU A 559 27.29 36.65 14.68
CA LEU A 559 26.40 37.79 14.40
C LEU A 559 25.44 37.56 13.22
N MET A 560 25.66 36.50 12.44
CA MET A 560 24.94 36.21 11.21
C MET A 560 24.54 34.73 11.19
N PRO A 561 23.40 34.38 10.56
CA PRO A 561 23.00 32.98 10.43
C PRO A 561 23.96 32.19 9.55
N ASN A 562 23.97 30.88 9.75
CA ASN A 562 24.73 29.95 8.91
C ASN A 562 24.05 29.73 7.57
N MET A 563 22.72 29.69 7.57
CA MET A 563 21.92 29.49 6.37
C MET A 563 20.59 30.23 6.52
N PHE A 564 20.17 30.87 5.44
CA PHE A 564 18.81 31.36 5.27
C PHE A 564 18.34 30.97 3.88
N SER A 565 17.21 30.30 3.79
CA SER A 565 16.58 29.93 2.54
C SER A 565 15.13 30.34 2.52
N PHE A 566 14.73 30.95 1.42
CA PHE A 566 13.36 31.27 1.09
C PHE A 566 13.07 30.68 -0.29
N ARG A 567 12.01 29.87 -0.41
CA ARG A 567 11.57 29.32 -1.69
C ARG A 567 10.08 29.61 -1.86
N THR A 568 9.70 29.99 -3.07
CA THR A 568 8.32 30.27 -3.45
C THR A 568 8.01 29.49 -4.72
N ASP A 569 6.96 28.67 -4.68
CA ASP A 569 6.48 27.86 -5.79
C ASP A 569 5.03 28.21 -6.10
N LEU A 570 4.76 28.67 -7.31
CA LEU A 570 3.44 28.97 -7.85
C LEU A 570 3.10 27.88 -8.86
N VAL A 571 2.09 27.07 -8.57
CA VAL A 571 1.64 25.95 -9.42
C VAL A 571 0.18 26.18 -9.78
N LYS A 572 -0.08 26.50 -11.05
CA LYS A 572 -1.41 26.64 -11.64
C LYS A 572 -1.73 25.45 -12.53
N LYS A 573 -2.72 24.67 -12.13
CA LYS A 573 -3.29 23.58 -12.92
C LYS A 573 -4.69 23.99 -13.38
N TYR A 574 -4.89 23.96 -14.67
CA TYR A 574 -6.17 24.25 -15.31
C TYR A 574 -6.57 23.04 -16.13
N GLN A 575 -7.77 22.52 -15.87
CA GLN A 575 -8.38 21.47 -16.67
C GLN A 575 -9.73 21.97 -17.18
N GLU A 576 -9.94 21.80 -18.48
CA GLU A 576 -11.19 22.04 -19.18
C GLU A 576 -11.62 20.73 -19.83
N THR A 577 -12.88 20.35 -19.68
CA THR A 577 -13.39 19.09 -20.23
C THR A 577 -14.79 19.31 -20.79
N LEU A 578 -14.92 19.12 -22.10
CA LEU A 578 -16.19 19.07 -22.81
C LEU A 578 -16.43 17.63 -23.27
N ILE A 579 -17.48 17.01 -22.72
CA ILE A 579 -17.96 15.71 -23.16
C ILE A 579 -18.80 15.88 -24.43
N ARG A 580 -18.78 14.87 -25.30
CA ARG A 580 -19.61 14.82 -26.50
C ARG A 580 -20.90 14.06 -26.17
N ASN A 581 -22.03 14.60 -26.60
CA ASN A 581 -23.27 13.84 -26.61
C ASN A 581 -23.26 12.90 -27.82
N ILE A 582 -23.32 11.59 -27.57
CA ILE A 582 -23.35 10.56 -28.61
C ILE A 582 -24.79 10.15 -28.97
N THR A 583 -25.78 10.50 -28.15
CA THR A 583 -27.19 10.14 -28.37
C THR A 583 -27.98 11.27 -29.03
N GLU A 584 -27.71 12.52 -28.66
CA GLU A 584 -28.38 13.70 -29.23
C GLU A 584 -27.35 14.79 -29.56
N PRO A 585 -26.84 14.85 -30.81
CA PRO A 585 -25.80 15.80 -31.21
C PRO A 585 -26.18 17.28 -31.05
N GLY A 586 -27.49 17.60 -31.02
CA GLY A 586 -28.01 18.96 -30.87
C GLY A 586 -28.08 19.47 -29.43
N ALA A 587 -27.92 18.60 -28.42
CA ALA A 587 -28.03 19.01 -27.02
C ALA A 587 -26.83 19.86 -26.59
N LEU A 588 -27.09 21.07 -26.07
CA LEU A 588 -26.04 21.97 -25.62
C LEU A 588 -25.43 21.48 -24.29
N ILE A 589 -24.20 20.97 -24.35
CA ILE A 589 -23.41 20.63 -23.16
C ILE A 589 -22.38 21.73 -22.91
N LEU A 590 -22.31 22.22 -21.67
CA LEU A 590 -21.32 23.21 -21.26
C LEU A 590 -20.02 22.53 -20.77
N PRO A 591 -18.85 23.12 -21.04
CA PRO A 591 -17.58 22.61 -20.55
C PRO A 591 -17.50 22.70 -19.02
N THR A 592 -16.86 21.71 -18.41
CA THR A 592 -16.54 21.69 -16.98
C THR A 592 -15.10 22.16 -16.76
N PHE A 593 -14.88 22.91 -15.67
CA PHE A 593 -13.58 23.50 -15.36
C PHE A 593 -13.10 23.05 -13.98
N LYS A 594 -11.86 22.57 -13.91
CA LYS A 594 -11.17 22.26 -12.65
C LYS A 594 -9.90 23.11 -12.56
N LYS A 595 -9.87 24.00 -11.58
CA LYS A 595 -8.80 24.99 -11.38
C LYS A 595 -8.15 24.80 -10.02
N ASP A 596 -6.84 24.63 -10.03
CA ASP A 596 -6.03 24.47 -8.83
C ASP A 596 -4.78 25.35 -8.95
N PHE A 597 -4.85 26.55 -8.35
CA PHE A 597 -3.76 27.50 -8.35
C PHE A 597 -3.22 27.64 -6.93
N ILE A 598 -2.08 27.00 -6.68
CA ILE A 598 -1.46 26.87 -5.36
C ILE A 598 -0.18 27.69 -5.31
N TRP A 599 0.03 28.38 -4.20
CA TRP A 599 1.25 29.10 -3.91
C TRP A 599 1.88 28.59 -2.60
N ASN A 600 3.01 27.90 -2.72
CA ASN A 600 3.79 27.41 -1.58
C ASN A 600 4.95 28.38 -1.28
N ARG A 601 5.17 28.71 -0.01
CA ARG A 601 6.29 29.53 0.47
C ARG A 601 7.00 28.80 1.61
N ASN A 602 8.25 28.45 1.40
CA ASN A 602 9.09 27.73 2.35
C ASN A 602 10.18 28.64 2.90
N TYR A 603 10.41 28.56 4.20
CA TYR A 603 11.43 29.30 4.94
C TYR A 603 12.29 28.31 5.73
N ASP A 604 13.61 28.41 5.65
CA ASP A 604 14.57 27.66 6.48
C ASP A 604 15.67 28.62 6.98
N LEU A 605 15.73 28.82 8.29
CA LEU A 605 16.73 29.63 8.97
C LEU A 605 17.51 28.73 9.92
N LYS A 606 18.83 28.64 9.71
CA LYS A 606 19.76 27.95 10.64
C LYS A 606 20.73 28.96 11.21
N TYR A 607 20.64 29.16 12.52
CA TYR A 607 21.47 30.12 13.24
C TYR A 607 22.15 29.47 14.44
N SER A 608 23.46 29.27 14.34
CA SER A 608 24.30 28.96 15.50
C SER A 608 24.58 30.27 16.24
N ILE A 609 23.77 30.61 17.25
CA ILE A 609 23.96 31.83 18.06
C ILE A 609 25.32 31.77 18.77
N THR A 610 25.67 30.60 19.31
CA THR A 610 27.00 30.30 19.88
C THR A 610 27.45 28.92 19.40
N LYS A 611 28.69 28.50 19.69
CA LYS A 611 29.13 27.11 19.43
C LYS A 611 28.26 26.06 20.15
N SER A 612 27.68 26.43 21.28
CA SER A 612 26.85 25.58 22.14
C SER A 612 25.35 25.69 21.88
N LEU A 613 24.88 26.85 21.38
CA LEU A 613 23.46 27.16 21.17
C LEU A 613 23.18 27.27 19.67
N LYS A 614 22.37 26.34 19.17
CA LYS A 614 21.92 26.29 17.78
C LYS A 614 20.41 26.46 17.73
N PHE A 615 19.95 27.34 16.86
CA PHE A 615 18.55 27.60 16.58
C PHE A 615 18.26 27.28 15.11
N GLN A 616 17.18 26.56 14.87
CA GLN A 616 16.67 26.29 13.54
C GLN A 616 15.17 26.60 13.51
N TYR A 617 14.74 27.30 12.47
CA TYR A 617 13.34 27.62 12.21
C TYR A 617 13.02 27.22 10.78
N THR A 618 12.01 26.38 10.61
CA THR A 618 11.51 25.96 9.30
C THR A 618 10.02 26.24 9.23
N ALA A 619 9.54 26.91 8.18
CA ALA A 619 8.12 27.17 7.98
C ALA A 619 7.69 26.90 6.54
N ASN A 620 6.43 26.49 6.37
CA ASN A 620 5.77 26.32 5.10
C ASN A 620 4.41 27.01 5.15
N ASN A 621 4.17 27.92 4.23
CA ASN A 621 2.87 28.54 4.01
C ASN A 621 2.34 28.18 2.61
N ARG A 622 1.25 27.42 2.57
CA ARG A 622 0.53 27.06 1.35
C ARG A 622 -0.75 27.89 1.26
N SER A 623 -0.86 28.70 0.21
CA SER A 623 -2.07 29.42 -0.19
C SER A 623 -2.71 28.84 -1.43
N ARG A 624 -4.00 29.12 -1.60
CA ARG A 624 -4.72 29.00 -2.85
C ARG A 624 -5.00 30.40 -3.41
N ILE A 625 -4.75 30.59 -4.69
CA ILE A 625 -5.22 31.75 -5.45
C ILE A 625 -6.61 31.38 -5.97
N ASP A 626 -7.64 32.06 -5.46
CA ASP A 626 -9.00 31.82 -5.93
C ASP A 626 -9.16 32.42 -7.34
N GLU A 627 -9.72 31.64 -8.27
CA GLU A 627 -9.90 32.04 -9.66
C GLU A 627 -11.39 32.11 -10.00
N PRO A 628 -11.86 33.11 -10.78
CA PRO A 628 -13.26 33.18 -11.21
C PRO A 628 -13.72 31.94 -11.99
N TYR A 629 -15.02 31.70 -12.05
CA TYR A 629 -15.62 30.59 -12.82
C TYR A 629 -15.42 30.75 -14.34
N GLY A 630 -15.49 29.63 -15.08
CA GLY A 630 -15.50 29.59 -16.55
C GLY A 630 -14.13 29.41 -17.21
N SER A 631 -14.06 29.59 -18.52
CA SER A 631 -12.81 29.45 -19.28
C SER A 631 -11.80 30.55 -18.92
N LEU A 632 -10.52 30.25 -19.13
CA LEU A 632 -9.40 31.19 -19.05
C LEU A 632 -8.65 31.28 -20.39
N ASN A 633 -9.34 30.97 -21.49
CA ASN A 633 -8.80 31.15 -22.83
C ASN A 633 -8.80 32.63 -23.22
N GLN A 634 -7.82 33.05 -24.01
CA GLN A 634 -7.66 34.45 -24.44
C GLN A 634 -8.84 34.98 -25.25
N ASN A 635 -9.62 34.08 -25.87
CA ASN A 635 -10.78 34.40 -26.70
C ASN A 635 -12.08 34.60 -25.88
N ASP A 636 -12.03 34.43 -24.56
CA ASP A 636 -13.18 34.69 -23.69
C ASP A 636 -13.38 36.21 -23.52
N ILE A 637 -14.61 36.69 -23.69
CA ILE A 637 -15.00 38.11 -23.56
C ILE A 637 -14.61 38.64 -22.17
N ASP A 638 -14.73 37.80 -21.13
CA ASP A 638 -14.42 38.15 -19.75
C ASP A 638 -12.95 37.97 -19.38
N PHE A 639 -12.09 37.56 -20.33
CA PHE A 639 -10.70 37.17 -20.04
C PHE A 639 -9.94 38.25 -19.25
N ARG A 640 -10.04 39.53 -19.66
CA ARG A 640 -9.33 40.65 -19.01
C ARG A 640 -9.78 40.84 -17.55
N ARG A 641 -11.08 40.90 -17.31
CA ARG A 641 -11.67 41.03 -15.97
C ARG A 641 -11.25 39.86 -15.06
N LYS A 642 -11.25 38.64 -15.60
CA LYS A 642 -10.81 37.43 -14.89
C LYS A 642 -9.32 37.48 -14.57
N THR A 643 -8.47 37.89 -15.51
CA THR A 643 -7.02 38.01 -15.27
C THR A 643 -6.69 39.07 -14.24
N ASP A 644 -7.40 40.20 -14.23
CA ASP A 644 -7.20 41.27 -13.25
C ASP A 644 -7.55 40.77 -11.84
N THR A 645 -8.65 40.02 -11.71
CA THR A 645 -9.04 39.38 -10.45
C THR A 645 -7.97 38.38 -9.96
N ILE A 646 -7.44 37.55 -10.88
CA ILE A 646 -6.38 36.58 -10.55
C ILE A 646 -5.12 37.30 -10.07
N TRP A 647 -4.69 38.35 -10.76
CA TRP A 647 -3.52 39.13 -10.35
C TRP A 647 -3.75 39.87 -9.02
N GLY A 648 -4.96 40.39 -8.78
CA GLY A 648 -5.34 40.93 -7.48
C GLY A 648 -5.18 39.90 -6.35
N ASN A 649 -5.64 38.66 -6.57
CA ASN A 649 -5.50 37.56 -5.61
C ASN A 649 -4.06 37.07 -5.44
N VAL A 650 -3.22 37.16 -6.49
CA VAL A 650 -1.78 36.91 -6.38
C VAL A 650 -1.09 38.01 -5.58
N LEU A 651 -1.42 39.28 -5.82
CA LEU A 651 -0.85 40.42 -5.10
C LEU A 651 -1.25 40.43 -3.61
N SER A 652 -2.45 39.94 -3.28
CA SER A 652 -2.93 39.80 -1.89
C SER A 652 -2.35 38.59 -1.14
N GLY A 653 -1.46 37.79 -1.76
CA GLY A 653 -0.85 36.64 -1.09
C GLY A 653 -1.65 35.34 -1.20
N GLY A 654 -2.85 35.38 -1.78
CA GLY A 654 -3.83 34.29 -1.81
C GLY A 654 -4.34 33.88 -0.44
N ARG A 655 -5.45 33.13 -0.42
CA ARG A 655 -6.04 32.62 0.81
C ARG A 655 -5.21 31.45 1.34
N ASN A 656 -4.71 31.55 2.56
CA ASN A 656 -3.92 30.49 3.19
C ASN A 656 -4.80 29.24 3.39
N ILE A 657 -4.29 28.06 3.01
CA ILE A 657 -4.96 26.77 3.24
C ILE A 657 -4.23 25.92 4.28
N ASN A 658 -2.92 26.10 4.41
CA ASN A 658 -2.13 25.45 5.44
C ASN A 658 -0.90 26.31 5.76
N PHE A 659 -0.63 26.46 7.05
CA PHE A 659 0.60 27.05 7.54
C PHE A 659 1.18 26.13 8.60
N ASN A 660 2.46 25.78 8.49
CA ASN A 660 3.15 25.05 9.53
C ASN A 660 4.55 25.62 9.77
N HIS A 661 5.01 25.51 11.01
CA HIS A 661 6.41 25.75 11.35
C HIS A 661 6.93 24.77 12.37
N ALA A 662 8.25 24.64 12.40
CA ALA A 662 8.99 23.92 13.40
C ALA A 662 10.17 24.76 13.89
N ILE A 663 10.31 24.84 15.20
CA ILE A 663 11.43 25.46 15.90
C ILE A 663 12.24 24.36 16.57
N LEU A 664 13.55 24.39 16.40
CA LEU A 664 14.49 23.51 17.07
C LEU A 664 15.61 24.35 17.70
N ALA A 665 15.61 24.43 19.03
CA ALA A 665 16.69 25.01 19.81
C ALA A 665 17.48 23.88 20.48
N SER A 666 18.79 23.81 20.23
CA SER A 666 19.68 22.84 20.84
C SER A 666 20.78 23.55 21.62
N TYR A 667 20.87 23.29 22.91
CA TYR A 667 21.86 23.85 23.82
C TYR A 667 22.73 22.75 24.45
N ASN A 668 23.99 22.70 24.01
CA ASN A 668 25.02 21.88 24.64
C ASN A 668 25.64 22.68 25.79
N LEU A 669 25.32 22.32 27.04
CA LEU A 669 25.86 23.04 28.19
C LEU A 669 27.38 22.92 28.23
N PRO A 670 28.13 24.04 28.27
CA PRO A 670 29.60 24.03 28.24
C PRO A 670 30.23 23.62 29.57
N LEU A 671 29.71 22.59 30.24
CA LEU A 671 30.18 22.08 31.54
C LEU A 671 31.62 21.57 31.51
N SER A 672 32.11 21.16 30.34
CA SER A 672 33.51 20.80 30.11
C SER A 672 34.50 21.95 30.36
N LYS A 673 34.02 23.20 30.36
CA LYS A 673 34.83 24.36 30.72
C LYS A 673 34.98 24.54 32.24
N ILE A 674 34.06 23.99 33.05
CA ILE A 674 34.11 24.05 34.51
C ILE A 674 35.00 22.90 35.02
N PRO A 675 36.15 23.16 35.66
CA PRO A 675 37.11 22.11 36.05
C PRO A 675 36.51 20.96 36.87
N LEU A 676 35.56 21.25 37.78
CA LEU A 676 34.88 20.27 38.62
C LEU A 676 33.87 19.40 37.85
N LEU A 677 33.29 19.90 36.75
CA LEU A 677 32.22 19.24 35.99
C LEU A 677 32.65 18.62 34.66
N ARG A 678 33.96 18.56 34.36
CA ARG A 678 34.51 17.98 33.11
C ARG A 678 34.15 16.52 32.81
N TRP A 679 33.67 15.80 33.82
CA TRP A 679 33.20 14.43 33.73
C TRP A 679 31.74 14.34 33.23
N THR A 680 31.04 15.48 33.14
CA THR A 680 29.65 15.58 32.71
C THR A 680 29.54 16.17 31.30
N SER A 681 28.52 15.75 30.57
CA SER A 681 28.09 16.34 29.29
C SER A 681 26.58 16.39 29.30
N VAL A 682 26.00 17.58 29.18
CA VAL A 682 24.54 17.76 29.18
C VAL A 682 24.12 18.51 27.93
N THR A 683 23.14 17.96 27.22
CA THR A 683 22.53 18.56 26.03
C THR A 683 21.03 18.70 26.27
N ALA A 684 20.54 19.93 26.21
CA ALA A 684 19.12 20.24 26.20
C ALA A 684 18.67 20.52 24.76
N ARG A 685 17.53 19.98 24.35
CA ARG A 685 16.91 20.26 23.06
C ARG A 685 15.45 20.61 23.29
N TYR A 686 15.00 21.68 22.64
CA TYR A 686 13.61 22.08 22.59
C TYR A 686 13.16 22.02 21.14
N LYS A 687 12.18 21.17 20.85
CA LYS A 687 11.49 21.12 19.55
C LYS A 687 10.06 21.60 19.77
N SER A 688 9.60 22.47 18.91
CA SER A 688 8.22 22.93 18.88
C SER A 688 7.70 22.91 17.45
N THR A 689 6.45 22.52 17.26
CA THR A 689 5.78 22.58 15.96
C THR A 689 4.41 23.21 16.11
N TYR A 690 3.99 23.93 15.09
CA TYR A 690 2.65 24.48 14.97
C TYR A 690 2.15 24.23 13.57
N ASN A 691 0.86 23.94 13.43
CA ASN A 691 0.20 23.76 12.16
C ASN A 691 -1.23 24.29 12.23
N TRP A 692 -1.56 25.21 11.34
CA TRP A 692 -2.88 25.76 11.07
C TRP A 692 -3.36 25.22 9.73
N THR A 693 -4.58 24.68 9.70
CA THR A 693 -5.19 24.10 8.51
C THR A 693 -6.56 24.72 8.30
N ALA A 694 -6.80 25.27 7.11
CA ALA A 694 -8.07 25.88 6.77
C ALA A 694 -9.22 24.85 6.80
N GLY A 695 -10.37 25.27 7.33
CA GLY A 695 -11.60 24.50 7.24
C GLY A 695 -12.09 24.35 5.79
N ALA A 696 -13.04 23.44 5.58
CA ALA A 696 -13.72 23.34 4.30
C ALA A 696 -14.57 24.61 4.05
N LEU A 697 -14.56 25.12 2.83
CA LEU A 697 -15.46 26.19 2.43
C LEU A 697 -16.86 25.60 2.21
N THR A 698 -17.77 25.90 3.12
CA THR A 698 -19.20 25.57 3.07
C THR A 698 -20.01 26.77 2.58
N ARG A 699 -21.33 26.60 2.40
CA ARG A 699 -22.23 27.75 2.18
C ARG A 699 -22.25 28.62 3.44
N ASP A 700 -22.55 29.90 3.31
CA ASP A 700 -22.53 30.94 4.38
C ASP A 700 -23.34 30.61 5.66
N ILE A 701 -24.09 29.51 5.68
CA ILE A 701 -24.91 29.04 6.80
C ILE A 701 -24.11 28.17 7.77
N VAL A 702 -23.01 27.55 7.31
CA VAL A 702 -22.20 26.60 8.10
C VAL A 702 -20.78 27.13 8.21
N GLU A 703 -20.27 27.28 9.42
CA GLU A 703 -18.90 27.75 9.69
C GLU A 703 -18.19 26.76 10.61
N LEU A 704 -17.55 25.74 10.04
CA LEU A 704 -16.86 24.71 10.84
C LEU A 704 -15.56 25.20 11.50
N GLY A 705 -15.06 26.39 11.11
CA GLY A 705 -13.77 26.94 11.54
C GLY A 705 -12.54 26.17 11.02
N ASN A 706 -11.36 26.69 11.32
CA ASN A 706 -10.07 26.10 10.98
C ASN A 706 -9.58 25.16 12.09
N ILE A 707 -8.49 24.44 11.85
CA ILE A 707 -7.90 23.55 12.86
C ILE A 707 -6.48 24.02 13.16
N ILE A 708 -6.20 24.29 14.44
CA ILE A 708 -4.84 24.57 14.91
C ILE A 708 -4.32 23.41 15.74
N THR A 709 -3.05 23.11 15.54
CA THR A 709 -2.34 22.03 16.23
C THR A 709 -0.99 22.55 16.68
N ASN A 710 -0.59 22.21 17.89
CA ASN A 710 0.75 22.46 18.37
C ASN A 710 1.37 21.19 18.96
N SER A 711 2.69 21.14 19.00
CA SER A 711 3.40 20.12 19.78
C SER A 711 4.71 20.66 20.31
N ASN A 712 5.17 20.13 21.43
CA ASN A 712 6.50 20.37 21.96
C ASN A 712 7.19 19.08 22.41
N SER A 713 8.52 19.12 22.44
CA SER A 713 9.37 18.10 23.04
C SER A 713 10.61 18.77 23.63
N ILE A 714 10.76 18.66 24.94
CA ILE A 714 11.93 19.06 25.72
C ILE A 714 12.71 17.79 26.02
N GLN A 715 13.88 17.65 25.42
CA GLN A 715 14.78 16.52 25.63
C GLN A 715 16.03 16.98 26.38
N LEU A 716 16.29 16.36 27.53
CA LEU A 716 17.49 16.54 28.33
C LEU A 716 18.30 15.25 28.35
N ASN A 717 19.49 15.30 27.76
CA ASN A 717 20.43 14.18 27.70
C ASN A 717 21.67 14.51 28.55
N GLY A 718 21.85 13.79 29.64
CA GLY A 718 23.02 13.87 30.51
C GLY A 718 23.90 12.63 30.37
N GLN A 719 25.20 12.82 30.24
CA GLN A 719 26.19 11.74 30.25
C GLN A 719 27.27 12.05 31.28
N PHE A 720 27.49 11.09 32.17
CA PHE A 720 28.38 11.19 33.33
C PHE A 720 29.46 10.10 33.22
N ASN A 721 30.70 10.51 32.99
CA ASN A 721 31.85 9.61 32.84
C ASN A 721 32.71 9.66 34.11
N PHE A 722 32.44 8.74 35.03
CA PHE A 722 33.12 8.67 36.32
C PHE A 722 34.59 8.27 36.21
N THR A 723 34.99 7.59 35.12
CA THR A 723 36.40 7.31 34.84
C THR A 723 37.25 8.59 34.79
N LYS A 724 36.68 9.71 34.33
CA LYS A 724 37.35 11.02 34.35
C LYS A 724 37.53 11.58 35.77
N ILE A 725 36.62 11.28 36.71
CA ILE A 725 36.77 11.66 38.12
C ILE A 725 37.88 10.82 38.76
N TYR A 726 37.81 9.50 38.60
CA TYR A 726 38.79 8.58 39.19
C TYR A 726 40.20 8.86 38.71
N ASN A 727 40.38 9.18 37.42
CA ASN A 727 41.67 9.53 36.85
C ASN A 727 42.29 10.85 37.38
N LYS A 728 41.53 11.70 38.08
CA LYS A 728 42.08 12.90 38.73
C LYS A 728 42.79 12.59 40.04
N VAL A 729 42.39 11.52 40.74
CA VAL A 729 43.04 11.09 41.98
C VAL A 729 44.21 10.17 41.61
N PRO A 730 45.48 10.55 41.89
CA PRO A 730 46.65 9.79 41.45
C PRO A 730 46.63 8.32 41.88
N TYR A 731 46.15 8.05 43.10
CA TYR A 731 45.98 6.69 43.63
C TYR A 731 44.96 5.86 42.83
N LEU A 732 43.76 6.39 42.57
CA LEU A 732 42.71 5.69 41.79
C LEU A 732 43.11 5.52 40.32
N LYS A 733 43.86 6.47 39.75
CA LYS A 733 44.45 6.35 38.41
C LYS A 733 45.44 5.19 38.35
N GLN A 734 46.36 5.08 39.30
CA GLN A 734 47.31 3.97 39.36
C GLN A 734 46.61 2.63 39.55
N LEU A 735 45.59 2.56 40.42
CA LEU A 735 44.80 1.36 40.64
C LEU A 735 44.06 0.93 39.36
N SER A 736 43.34 1.85 38.70
CA SER A 736 42.63 1.56 37.45
C SER A 736 43.56 1.19 36.28
N GLN A 737 44.76 1.77 36.22
CA GLN A 737 45.79 1.42 35.24
C GLN A 737 46.40 0.04 35.50
N LYS A 738 46.74 -0.28 36.76
CA LYS A 738 47.25 -1.60 37.17
C LYS A 738 46.30 -2.73 36.80
N VAL A 739 44.98 -2.53 36.91
CA VAL A 739 44.00 -3.56 36.54
C VAL A 739 43.86 -3.72 35.01
N LYS A 740 43.94 -2.62 34.25
CA LYS A 740 43.86 -2.63 32.77
C LYS A 740 45.10 -3.22 32.12
N SER A 741 46.30 -2.90 32.62
CA SER A 741 47.54 -3.52 32.16
C SER A 741 47.68 -4.89 32.83
N GLY A 742 47.25 -5.97 32.17
CA GLY A 742 47.59 -7.34 32.57
C GLY A 742 49.08 -7.69 32.42
N GLY A 743 49.99 -6.73 32.60
CA GLY A 743 51.42 -6.86 32.39
C GLY A 743 52.16 -6.89 33.72
N LYS A 744 53.05 -7.88 33.88
CA LYS A 744 53.98 -8.07 35.00
C LYS A 744 54.36 -6.75 35.65
N ALA A 745 54.04 -6.61 36.95
CA ALA A 745 54.49 -5.49 37.75
C ALA A 745 56.02 -5.35 37.59
N SER A 746 56.48 -4.24 37.02
CA SER A 746 57.89 -3.88 37.01
C SER A 746 58.36 -3.89 38.46
N LYS A 747 59.23 -4.84 38.81
CA LYS A 747 59.86 -4.94 40.12
C LYS A 747 60.63 -3.62 40.35
N LYS A 748 60.18 -2.83 41.32
CA LYS A 748 60.88 -1.61 41.72
C LYS A 748 62.04 -1.98 42.64
N TYR A 749 63.27 -1.75 42.18
CA TYR A 749 64.48 -1.90 42.98
C TYR A 749 64.85 -0.54 43.59
N LYS A 750 65.23 -0.54 44.87
CA LYS A 750 65.85 0.59 45.57
C LYS A 750 67.34 0.32 45.68
N GLU A 751 68.17 1.24 45.20
CA GLU A 751 69.61 1.19 45.38
C GLU A 751 69.95 1.52 46.83
N VAL A 752 70.73 0.65 47.47
CA VAL A 752 71.14 0.76 48.87
C VAL A 752 72.66 0.63 48.95
N THR A 753 73.31 1.52 49.68
CA THR A 753 74.78 1.64 49.70
C THR A 753 75.30 1.55 51.14
N TYR A 754 76.42 0.87 51.32
CA TYR A 754 77.14 0.74 52.60
C TYR A 754 78.59 1.17 52.42
N LYS A 755 79.04 2.18 53.18
CA LYS A 755 80.42 2.69 53.15
C LYS A 755 81.12 2.45 54.48
N ARG A 756 82.38 2.03 54.45
CA ARG A 756 83.23 1.86 55.63
C ARG A 756 84.68 2.17 55.32
N ASP A 757 85.28 3.07 56.10
CA ASP A 757 86.63 3.57 55.91
C ASP A 757 87.63 2.94 56.91
N LYS A 758 88.94 3.08 56.63
CA LYS A 758 90.06 2.58 57.46
C LYS A 758 90.07 1.05 57.63
N ILE A 759 89.76 0.33 56.57
CA ILE A 759 89.86 -1.13 56.54
C ILE A 759 91.26 -1.52 56.09
N ARG A 760 91.93 -2.33 56.91
CA ARG A 760 93.22 -2.92 56.56
C ARG A 760 93.03 -4.19 55.73
N PHE A 761 93.63 -4.21 54.54
CA PHE A 761 93.74 -5.39 53.70
C PHE A 761 95.16 -5.94 53.76
N LYS A 762 95.27 -7.26 53.84
CA LYS A 762 96.53 -7.97 53.69
C LYS A 762 96.49 -8.74 52.37
N LYS A 763 97.59 -8.75 51.64
CA LYS A 763 97.77 -9.40 50.35
C LYS A 763 97.26 -10.83 50.38
N ASP A 764 96.42 -11.16 49.41
CA ASP A 764 95.82 -12.47 49.16
C ASP A 764 94.91 -13.04 50.26
N ILE A 765 94.67 -12.30 51.36
CA ILE A 765 93.74 -12.71 52.42
C ILE A 765 92.39 -12.00 52.23
N ALA A 766 91.35 -12.77 51.90
CA ALA A 766 89.99 -12.25 51.70
C ALA A 766 89.41 -11.68 53.00
N LYS A 767 89.24 -10.35 53.07
CA LYS A 767 88.65 -9.67 54.23
C LYS A 767 87.14 -9.64 54.09
N SER A 768 86.43 -10.03 55.14
CA SER A 768 84.96 -10.01 55.12
C SER A 768 84.37 -8.70 55.59
N ILE A 769 83.36 -8.23 54.87
CA ILE A 769 82.67 -6.96 55.04
C ILE A 769 81.18 -7.26 55.14
N THR A 770 80.63 -7.06 56.33
CA THR A 770 79.19 -7.16 56.57
C THR A 770 78.53 -5.83 56.18
N HIS A 771 77.69 -5.84 55.15
CA HIS A 771 77.01 -4.66 54.60
C HIS A 771 75.50 -4.62 54.91
N ASP A 772 74.89 -5.76 55.30
CA ASP A 772 73.46 -5.92 55.64
C ASP A 772 72.47 -5.25 54.65
N LEU A 773 72.82 -5.21 53.35
CA LEU A 773 72.00 -4.55 52.33
C LEU A 773 70.75 -5.37 51.95
N LYS A 774 70.63 -6.61 52.46
CA LYS A 774 69.54 -7.57 52.23
C LYS A 774 69.31 -7.84 50.73
N THR A 775 70.39 -7.89 49.96
CA THR A 775 70.41 -8.25 48.53
C THR A 775 71.73 -8.92 48.16
N GLU A 776 71.69 -9.88 47.25
CA GLU A 776 72.87 -10.58 46.70
C GLU A 776 73.43 -9.91 45.44
N GLU A 777 72.62 -9.08 44.76
CA GLU A 777 73.11 -8.21 43.68
C GLU A 777 73.82 -7.00 44.29
N VAL A 778 75.13 -7.15 44.52
CA VAL A 778 76.00 -6.13 45.12
C VAL A 778 77.27 -5.93 44.30
N SER A 779 77.72 -4.68 44.17
CA SER A 779 79.02 -4.29 43.64
C SER A 779 79.85 -3.60 44.72
N ILE A 780 81.16 -3.77 44.69
CA ILE A 780 82.10 -3.20 45.65
C ILE A 780 83.08 -2.27 44.93
N GLU A 781 83.34 -1.11 45.52
CA GLU A 781 84.38 -0.17 45.10
C GLU A 781 85.29 0.04 46.31
N VAL A 782 86.59 -0.25 46.16
CA VAL A 782 87.57 -0.14 47.25
C VAL A 782 88.64 0.87 46.84
N LYS A 783 88.90 1.90 47.66
CA LYS A 783 89.89 2.95 47.37
C LYS A 783 90.96 3.05 48.45
N ASP A 784 92.20 3.34 48.05
CA ASP A 784 93.32 3.55 48.96
C ASP A 784 93.29 4.93 49.65
N GLU A 785 94.34 5.24 50.43
CA GLU A 785 94.49 6.51 51.15
C GLU A 785 94.59 7.74 50.24
N ASN A 786 95.01 7.54 48.99
CA ASN A 786 95.16 8.57 47.96
C ASN A 786 93.93 8.65 47.02
N GLY A 787 92.91 7.81 47.24
CA GLY A 787 91.68 7.76 46.47
C GLY A 787 91.75 6.94 45.18
N GLN A 788 92.83 6.18 44.93
CA GLN A 788 92.94 5.27 43.79
C GLN A 788 92.20 3.96 44.05
N GLU A 789 91.53 3.43 43.03
CA GLU A 789 90.75 2.20 43.12
C GLU A 789 91.66 0.95 43.20
N ILE A 790 91.47 0.17 44.26
CA ILE A 790 92.19 -1.07 44.52
C ILE A 790 91.51 -2.20 43.76
N LYS A 791 92.21 -2.80 42.80
CA LYS A 791 91.73 -3.99 42.07
C LYS A 791 91.80 -5.22 42.97
N GLY A 792 90.72 -5.98 43.01
CA GLY A 792 90.60 -7.19 43.82
C GLY A 792 89.34 -7.99 43.48
N GLU A 793 89.23 -9.18 44.04
CA GLU A 793 88.12 -10.10 43.76
C GLU A 793 87.02 -9.95 44.81
N LEU A 794 85.79 -9.72 44.34
CA LEU A 794 84.57 -9.69 45.15
C LEU A 794 83.95 -11.09 45.22
N ILE A 795 83.77 -11.61 46.43
CA ILE A 795 83.07 -12.87 46.70
C ILE A 795 81.82 -12.54 47.52
N VAL A 796 80.62 -12.67 46.92
CA VAL A 796 79.35 -12.48 47.62
C VAL A 796 79.05 -13.71 48.48
N VAL A 797 78.90 -13.54 49.80
CA VAL A 797 78.68 -14.66 50.73
C VAL A 797 77.19 -14.90 50.94
N ASN A 798 76.43 -13.83 51.17
CA ASN A 798 74.97 -13.85 51.30
C ASN A 798 74.42 -12.42 51.16
N THR A 799 73.09 -12.27 51.25
CA THR A 799 72.40 -10.96 51.19
C THR A 799 72.91 -9.86 52.13
N LYS A 800 73.79 -10.17 53.09
CA LYS A 800 74.27 -9.24 54.13
C LYS A 800 75.78 -9.11 54.20
N LYS A 801 76.55 -9.94 53.49
CA LYS A 801 78.00 -10.04 53.69
C LYS A 801 78.71 -10.37 52.38
N VAL A 802 79.79 -9.63 52.15
CA VAL A 802 80.73 -9.88 51.05
C VAL A 802 82.14 -10.10 51.61
N LYS A 803 83.00 -10.69 50.81
CA LYS A 803 84.45 -10.76 51.05
C LYS A 803 85.16 -10.11 49.88
N PHE A 804 86.21 -9.34 50.18
CA PHE A 804 87.05 -8.71 49.18
C PHE A 804 88.50 -9.14 49.39
N ARG A 805 89.12 -9.67 48.33
CA ARG A 805 90.51 -10.11 48.32
C ARG A 805 91.33 -9.13 47.50
N SER A 806 92.30 -8.48 48.13
CA SER A 806 93.22 -7.53 47.47
C SER A 806 94.57 -8.18 47.19
N SER A 807 95.21 -7.82 46.08
CA SER A 807 96.51 -8.36 45.64
C SER A 807 97.72 -7.72 46.34
N GLU A 808 97.52 -6.67 47.15
CA GLU A 808 98.56 -5.95 47.88
C GLU A 808 98.11 -5.57 49.31
N ASP A 809 99.07 -5.16 50.16
CA ASP A 809 98.84 -4.74 51.55
C ASP A 809 98.44 -3.25 51.61
N TYR A 810 97.22 -2.95 52.10
CA TYR A 810 96.75 -1.57 52.29
C TYR A 810 96.32 -1.33 53.74
N LYS A 811 96.84 -0.25 54.35
CA LYS A 811 96.60 0.05 55.78
C LYS A 811 95.27 0.75 56.04
N ASN A 812 94.88 1.77 55.27
CA ASN A 812 93.58 2.44 55.41
C ASN A 812 92.81 2.56 54.09
N ALA A 813 92.21 1.47 53.63
CA ALA A 813 91.31 1.51 52.46
C ALA A 813 89.86 1.87 52.85
N SER A 814 89.16 2.57 51.96
CA SER A 814 87.72 2.82 52.02
C SER A 814 86.96 1.84 51.14
N VAL A 815 85.86 1.29 51.65
CA VAL A 815 85.02 0.34 50.91
C VAL A 815 83.61 0.86 50.80
N VAL A 816 83.07 0.88 49.58
CA VAL A 816 81.69 1.18 49.27
C VAL A 816 81.04 -0.04 48.61
N VAL A 817 80.02 -0.61 49.23
CA VAL A 817 79.20 -1.69 48.66
C VAL A 817 77.85 -1.10 48.24
N THR A 818 77.51 -1.15 46.96
CA THR A 818 76.21 -0.77 46.41
C THR A 818 75.41 -2.01 46.08
N GLY A 819 74.09 -2.01 46.32
CA GLY A 819 73.22 -3.15 46.01
C GLY A 819 71.81 -2.77 45.62
N LYS A 820 71.14 -3.61 44.83
CA LYS A 820 69.76 -3.39 44.36
C LYS A 820 68.78 -4.23 45.17
N LYS A 821 67.91 -3.59 45.97
CA LYS A 821 66.93 -4.27 46.84
C LYS A 821 65.50 -4.18 46.28
N GLU A 822 64.84 -5.32 46.06
CA GLU A 822 63.44 -5.38 45.60
C GLU A 822 62.47 -4.93 46.71
N VAL A 823 61.56 -3.99 46.40
CA VAL A 823 60.53 -3.52 47.35
C VAL A 823 59.26 -4.39 47.20
N LYS A 824 58.96 -5.24 48.18
CA LYS A 824 57.69 -6.01 48.24
C LYS A 824 56.57 -5.15 48.85
N ASP A 825 55.40 -5.11 48.20
CA ASP A 825 54.22 -4.38 48.67
C ASP A 825 53.50 -5.12 49.83
N ASN A 826 52.94 -4.39 50.80
CA ASN A 826 52.25 -4.91 51.99
C ASN A 826 50.88 -5.55 51.67
N PHE A 827 50.57 -6.72 52.26
CA PHE A 827 49.30 -7.45 52.11
C PHE A 827 48.04 -6.64 52.48
N LEU A 828 48.09 -5.85 53.56
CA LEU A 828 46.99 -4.96 53.98
C LEU A 828 46.59 -3.94 52.91
N ARG A 829 47.52 -3.59 52.01
CA ARG A 829 47.27 -2.67 50.88
C ARG A 829 46.41 -3.34 49.80
N GLY A 830 46.53 -4.66 49.61
CA GLY A 830 45.76 -5.44 48.62
C GLY A 830 44.27 -5.60 48.95
N LEU A 831 43.91 -5.75 50.23
CA LEU A 831 42.52 -5.79 50.68
C LEU A 831 41.83 -4.43 50.54
N GLY A 832 42.52 -3.35 50.91
CA GLY A 832 42.04 -1.98 50.68
C GLY A 832 41.86 -1.65 49.20
N ASP A 833 42.81 -2.06 48.36
CA ASP A 833 42.76 -1.88 46.90
C ASP A 833 41.54 -2.59 46.26
N GLY A 834 41.11 -3.75 46.79
CA GLY A 834 39.92 -4.49 46.32
C GLY A 834 38.59 -3.79 46.64
N LEU A 835 38.43 -3.25 47.85
CA LEU A 835 37.23 -2.48 48.25
C LEU A 835 37.14 -1.16 47.47
N VAL A 836 38.26 -0.49 47.26
CA VAL A 836 38.32 0.72 46.44
C VAL A 836 37.97 0.42 44.98
N TYR A 837 38.30 -0.78 44.47
CA TYR A 837 37.95 -1.21 43.12
C TYR A 837 36.43 -1.33 42.90
N LEU A 838 35.69 -1.85 43.88
CA LEU A 838 34.21 -1.90 43.85
C LEU A 838 33.61 -0.50 43.73
N VAL A 839 34.17 0.48 44.46
CA VAL A 839 33.70 1.87 44.44
C VAL A 839 33.98 2.57 43.11
N ILE A 840 35.12 2.28 42.45
CA ILE A 840 35.41 2.79 41.09
C ILE A 840 34.80 1.93 39.97
N GLY A 841 33.99 0.93 40.32
CA GLY A 841 33.33 0.04 39.37
C GLY A 841 32.33 0.78 38.47
N LEU A 842 31.69 1.84 38.96
CA LEU A 842 30.78 2.67 38.15
C LEU A 842 31.54 3.45 37.07
N LYS A 843 31.39 3.09 35.80
CA LYS A 843 32.15 3.73 34.71
C LYS A 843 31.41 4.90 34.08
N ASN A 844 30.15 4.68 33.71
CA ASN A 844 29.35 5.65 32.97
C ASN A 844 27.89 5.59 33.43
N VAL A 845 27.26 6.75 33.54
CA VAL A 845 25.80 6.89 33.69
C VAL A 845 25.30 7.79 32.57
N SER A 846 24.25 7.37 31.87
CA SER A 846 23.53 8.18 30.89
C SER A 846 22.08 8.31 31.30
N ILE A 847 21.59 9.54 31.33
CA ILE A 847 20.21 9.90 31.64
C ILE A 847 19.64 10.61 30.42
N SER A 848 18.48 10.16 29.95
CA SER A 848 17.73 10.80 28.88
C SER A 848 16.30 11.00 29.36
N VAL A 849 15.89 12.25 29.52
CA VAL A 849 14.51 12.61 29.86
C VAL A 849 13.93 13.38 28.71
N GLU A 850 12.79 12.95 28.21
CA GLU A 850 11.98 13.64 27.22
C GLU A 850 10.62 13.92 27.84
N ASN A 851 10.22 15.19 27.84
CA ASN A 851 8.88 15.60 28.19
C ASN A 851 8.30 16.41 27.05
N GLY A 852 7.09 16.11 26.62
CA GLY A 852 6.46 16.76 25.50
C GLY A 852 4.97 16.56 25.50
N GLY A 853 4.31 17.24 24.59
CA GLY A 853 2.87 17.14 24.42
C GLY A 853 2.42 17.73 23.11
N GLY A 854 1.12 17.65 22.88
CA GLY A 854 0.51 18.29 21.72
C GLY A 854 -0.95 18.59 21.99
N THR A 855 -1.41 19.70 21.43
CA THR A 855 -2.78 20.20 21.54
C THR A 855 -3.38 20.34 20.15
N ILE A 856 -4.63 19.94 19.97
CA ILE A 856 -5.43 20.11 18.76
C ILE A 856 -6.69 20.86 19.16
N LEU A 857 -6.90 22.04 18.57
CA LEU A 857 -8.13 22.83 18.70
C LEU A 857 -8.79 22.94 17.32
N PRO A 858 -9.86 22.16 17.07
CA PRO A 858 -10.72 22.36 15.92
C PRO A 858 -11.68 23.54 16.14
N GLY A 859 -12.21 24.09 15.05
CA GLY A 859 -13.18 25.20 15.10
C GLY A 859 -12.58 26.59 15.21
N TYR A 860 -11.27 26.74 15.07
CA TYR A 860 -10.56 28.01 15.20
C TYR A 860 -10.88 28.99 14.05
N LEU A 861 -11.55 30.11 14.33
CA LEU A 861 -11.98 31.09 13.33
C LEU A 861 -10.85 31.92 12.72
N PRO A 862 -9.85 32.42 13.48
CA PRO A 862 -8.85 33.30 12.93
C PRO A 862 -8.04 32.67 11.80
N GLN A 863 -7.67 33.51 10.84
CA GLN A 863 -6.73 33.15 9.78
C GLN A 863 -5.29 33.16 10.33
N THR A 864 -4.33 32.90 9.46
CA THR A 864 -2.90 32.97 9.77
C THR A 864 -2.23 33.97 8.85
N GLU A 865 -1.41 34.87 9.38
CA GLU A 865 -0.67 35.86 8.58
C GLU A 865 0.83 35.79 8.87
N TYR A 866 1.26 36.36 10.00
CA TYR A 866 2.66 36.54 10.36
C TYR A 866 3.15 35.39 11.24
N VAL A 867 3.92 34.46 10.66
CA VAL A 867 4.58 33.38 11.43
C VAL A 867 3.56 32.55 12.25
N GLY A 868 2.36 32.36 11.69
CA GLY A 868 1.29 31.58 12.35
C GLY A 868 0.37 32.40 13.25
N LEU A 869 0.56 33.71 13.33
CA LEU A 869 -0.22 34.64 14.15
C LEU A 869 -1.05 35.58 13.26
N THR A 870 -2.20 35.99 13.79
CA THR A 870 -3.02 37.07 13.25
C THR A 870 -3.42 38.00 14.38
N GLN A 871 -3.49 39.30 14.12
CA GLN A 871 -3.86 40.30 15.10
C GLN A 871 -5.37 40.55 15.04
N ILE A 872 -6.08 40.29 16.14
CA ILE A 872 -7.53 40.50 16.30
C ILE A 872 -7.72 41.30 17.59
N ASP A 873 -8.42 42.43 17.51
CA ASP A 873 -8.73 43.30 18.66
C ASP A 873 -7.51 43.67 19.51
N GLY A 874 -6.36 43.85 18.87
CA GLY A 874 -5.09 44.19 19.54
C GLY A 874 -4.33 42.99 20.15
N LEU A 875 -4.89 41.78 20.10
CA LEU A 875 -4.28 40.55 20.59
C LEU A 875 -3.78 39.66 19.44
N PHE A 876 -2.69 38.94 19.66
CA PHE A 876 -2.20 37.94 18.72
C PHE A 876 -2.89 36.59 18.97
N ALA A 877 -3.67 36.11 18.01
CA ALA A 877 -4.30 34.79 18.03
C ALA A 877 -3.46 33.78 17.21
N PRO A 878 -3.27 32.52 17.67
CA PRO A 878 -3.68 31.95 18.96
C PRO A 878 -2.76 32.35 20.13
N GLY A 879 -1.73 33.15 19.85
CA GLY A 879 -0.76 33.64 20.83
C GLY A 879 0.62 32.98 20.68
N PHE A 880 1.66 33.72 21.06
CA PHE A 880 3.03 33.22 21.06
C PHE A 880 3.22 31.93 21.86
N PRO A 881 2.64 31.73 23.06
CA PRO A 881 2.78 30.48 23.79
C PRO A 881 2.28 29.27 22.98
N PHE A 882 1.10 29.37 22.35
CA PHE A 882 0.53 28.28 21.58
C PHE A 882 1.38 27.95 20.34
N VAL A 883 1.79 28.97 19.59
CA VAL A 883 2.67 28.87 18.40
C VAL A 883 4.06 28.34 18.77
N LEU A 884 4.56 28.64 19.97
CA LEU A 884 5.79 28.09 20.52
C LEU A 884 5.60 26.70 21.14
N GLY A 885 4.41 26.10 21.09
CA GLY A 885 4.15 24.73 21.53
C GLY A 885 3.93 24.58 23.04
N VAL A 886 3.68 25.67 23.76
CA VAL A 886 3.29 25.61 25.18
C VAL A 886 1.96 24.86 25.28
N GLN A 887 1.92 23.87 26.18
CA GLN A 887 0.73 23.06 26.43
C GLN A 887 -0.01 23.68 27.62
N ASP A 888 -1.11 24.36 27.35
CA ASP A 888 -1.98 24.96 28.36
C ASP A 888 -3.34 24.25 28.32
N VAL A 889 -3.73 23.74 29.48
CA VAL A 889 -4.96 22.96 29.69
C VAL A 889 -6.22 23.81 29.54
N ASP A 890 -6.11 25.11 29.84
CA ASP A 890 -7.23 26.05 29.78
C ASP A 890 -7.26 26.82 28.46
N PHE A 891 -6.42 26.44 27.48
CA PHE A 891 -6.34 27.14 26.20
C PHE A 891 -7.66 27.13 25.43
N ALA A 892 -8.41 26.03 25.45
CA ALA A 892 -9.73 25.96 24.81
C ALA A 892 -10.70 26.98 25.43
N LYS A 893 -10.73 27.08 26.76
CA LYS A 893 -11.52 28.08 27.50
C LYS A 893 -11.11 29.51 27.12
N TYR A 894 -9.81 29.76 27.06
CA TYR A 894 -9.27 31.07 26.65
C TYR A 894 -9.68 31.41 25.21
N ALA A 895 -9.54 30.48 24.27
CA ALA A 895 -9.92 30.67 22.88
C ALA A 895 -11.42 30.93 22.70
N THR A 896 -12.30 30.24 23.46
CA THR A 896 -13.74 30.50 23.44
C THR A 896 -14.10 31.85 24.05
N GLN A 897 -13.43 32.26 25.14
CA GLN A 897 -13.64 33.58 25.75
C GLN A 897 -13.24 34.74 24.83
N GLN A 898 -12.22 34.53 24.00
CA GLN A 898 -11.78 35.51 22.99
C GLN A 898 -12.56 35.41 21.66
N ARG A 899 -13.61 34.58 21.58
CA ARG A 899 -14.40 34.33 20.35
C ARG A 899 -13.56 33.87 19.16
N TRP A 900 -12.52 33.07 19.42
CA TRP A 900 -11.69 32.48 18.37
C TRP A 900 -12.18 31.11 17.90
N VAL A 901 -13.27 30.59 18.45
CA VAL A 901 -13.83 29.26 18.13
C VAL A 901 -15.24 29.42 17.59
N THR A 902 -15.60 28.64 16.57
CA THR A 902 -16.94 28.64 15.98
C THR A 902 -18.01 28.21 16.98
N THR A 903 -19.18 28.83 16.90
CA THR A 903 -20.39 28.45 17.65
C THR A 903 -21.25 27.44 16.89
N ASP A 904 -20.86 27.02 15.69
CA ASP A 904 -21.62 26.08 14.86
C ASP A 904 -21.71 24.68 15.51
N SER A 905 -22.95 24.24 15.77
CA SER A 905 -23.24 22.92 16.34
C SER A 905 -22.78 21.73 15.49
N LEU A 906 -22.50 21.93 14.20
CA LEU A 906 -21.97 20.90 13.30
C LEU A 906 -20.47 20.63 13.53
N GLN A 907 -19.76 21.51 14.26
CA GLN A 907 -18.39 21.25 14.69
C GLN A 907 -18.37 20.21 15.82
N THR A 908 -18.16 18.95 15.44
CA THR A 908 -18.16 17.80 16.35
C THR A 908 -16.76 17.25 16.64
N ALA A 909 -15.69 17.89 16.16
CA ALA A 909 -14.34 17.44 16.45
C ALA A 909 -13.93 17.80 17.91
N PRO A 910 -13.36 16.87 18.69
CA PRO A 910 -12.97 17.13 20.07
C PRO A 910 -11.66 17.95 20.15
N TYR A 911 -11.56 18.77 21.19
CA TYR A 911 -10.29 19.31 21.67
C TYR A 911 -9.48 18.18 22.27
N LEU A 912 -8.25 17.99 21.78
CA LEU A 912 -7.37 16.90 22.19
C LEU A 912 -6.07 17.46 22.75
N MET A 913 -5.67 16.98 23.91
CA MET A 913 -4.34 17.19 24.46
C MET A 913 -3.64 15.86 24.71
N THR A 914 -2.34 15.84 24.47
CA THR A 914 -1.47 14.70 24.77
C THR A 914 -0.28 15.17 25.59
N ASN A 915 0.14 14.36 26.54
CA ASN A 915 1.34 14.58 27.36
C ASN A 915 2.13 13.28 27.42
N VAL A 916 3.40 13.34 27.01
CA VAL A 916 4.31 12.21 26.90
C VAL A 916 5.54 12.50 27.73
N THR A 917 5.82 11.64 28.69
CA THR A 917 7.04 11.67 29.49
C THR A 917 7.79 10.36 29.33
N LYS A 918 9.04 10.43 28.87
CA LYS A 918 9.94 9.28 28.75
C LYS A 918 11.22 9.58 29.52
N ALA A 919 11.56 8.73 30.49
CA ALA A 919 12.80 8.80 31.22
C ALA A 919 13.54 7.48 31.03
N ASN A 920 14.80 7.56 30.62
CA ASN A 920 15.69 6.42 30.44
C ASN A 920 16.98 6.68 31.21
N LEU A 921 17.40 5.72 32.01
CA LEU A 921 18.64 5.71 32.75
C LEU A 921 19.41 4.44 32.36
N LYS A 922 20.69 4.60 32.04
CA LYS A 922 21.61 3.48 31.84
C LYS A 922 22.89 3.71 32.63
N ALA A 923 23.31 2.72 33.40
CA ALA A 923 24.54 2.74 34.17
C ALA A 923 25.40 1.52 33.82
N THR A 924 26.67 1.74 33.54
CA THR A 924 27.65 0.68 33.31
C THR A 924 28.52 0.53 34.54
N LEU A 925 28.44 -0.65 35.17
CA LEU A 925 29.24 -1.08 36.30
C LEU A 925 30.25 -2.12 35.83
N GLU A 926 31.48 -2.02 36.30
CA GLU A 926 32.54 -3.01 36.12
C GLU A 926 33.18 -3.27 37.49
N PRO A 927 32.47 -4.01 38.37
CA PRO A 927 32.89 -4.22 39.75
C PRO A 927 34.11 -5.15 39.86
N LEU A 928 34.36 -5.99 38.85
CA LEU A 928 35.51 -6.89 38.75
C LEU A 928 36.02 -6.88 37.30
N LYS A 929 37.32 -7.12 37.12
CA LYS A 929 37.91 -7.23 35.78
C LYS A 929 37.23 -8.36 35.00
N GLY A 930 36.74 -8.05 33.81
CA GLY A 930 36.04 -9.02 32.94
C GLY A 930 34.54 -9.15 33.20
N LEU A 931 34.00 -8.59 34.30
CA LEU A 931 32.58 -8.55 34.59
C LEU A 931 32.03 -7.13 34.34
N LYS A 932 31.28 -6.98 33.24
CA LYS A 932 30.59 -5.73 32.90
C LYS A 932 29.08 -5.93 33.08
N ILE A 933 28.47 -5.09 33.91
CA ILE A 933 27.04 -5.08 34.19
C ILE A 933 26.47 -3.77 33.65
N ASP A 934 25.58 -3.84 32.66
CA ASP A 934 24.83 -2.70 32.16
C ASP A 934 23.44 -2.71 32.81
N LEU A 935 23.21 -1.79 33.75
CA LEU A 935 21.89 -1.57 34.35
C LEU A 935 21.11 -0.60 33.48
N SER A 936 19.85 -0.92 33.19
CA SER A 936 18.92 -0.04 32.49
C SER A 936 17.63 0.11 33.30
N ALA A 937 17.13 1.34 33.40
CA ALA A 937 15.83 1.65 33.96
C ALA A 937 15.11 2.63 33.04
N PHE A 938 13.79 2.45 32.90
CA PHE A 938 12.95 3.38 32.15
C PHE A 938 11.64 3.66 32.88
N LYS A 939 11.04 4.80 32.56
CA LYS A 939 9.68 5.19 32.95
C LYS A 939 9.06 5.95 31.78
N ASN A 940 8.01 5.40 31.21
CA ASN A 940 7.28 5.94 30.07
C ASN A 940 5.82 6.14 30.47
N SER A 941 5.28 7.32 30.20
CA SER A 941 3.88 7.66 30.37
C SER A 941 3.42 8.41 29.14
N ALA A 942 2.27 8.05 28.59
CA ALA A 942 1.59 8.84 27.57
C ALA A 942 0.13 8.97 27.97
N ASN A 943 -0.31 10.19 28.24
CA ASN A 943 -1.67 10.49 28.64
C ASN A 943 -2.31 11.36 27.56
N SER A 944 -3.55 11.06 27.23
CA SER A 944 -4.40 11.85 26.34
C SER A 944 -5.64 12.29 27.10
N ARG A 945 -6.05 13.53 26.86
CA ARG A 945 -7.29 14.12 27.31
C ARG A 945 -8.07 14.54 26.07
N ASN A 946 -9.31 14.09 25.94
CA ASN A 946 -10.23 14.61 24.94
C ASN A 946 -11.43 15.27 25.64
N GLU A 947 -12.02 16.26 25.00
CA GLU A 947 -13.26 16.91 25.45
C GLU A 947 -13.88 17.68 24.28
N PHE A 948 -15.20 17.81 24.26
CA PHE A 948 -15.92 18.56 23.23
C PHE A 948 -16.24 19.96 23.75
N TRP A 949 -15.93 20.98 22.96
CA TRP A 949 -16.24 22.38 23.25
C TRP A 949 -17.31 22.85 22.26
N ILE A 950 -18.57 22.69 22.62
CA ILE A 950 -19.73 23.04 21.79
C ILE A 950 -20.46 24.20 22.47
N ALA A 951 -20.87 25.19 21.68
CA ALA A 951 -21.68 26.31 22.16
C ALA A 951 -23.13 25.88 22.40
N ASP A 952 -23.73 26.34 23.50
CA ASP A 952 -25.17 26.19 23.71
C ASP A 952 -25.99 27.22 22.91
N ARG A 953 -27.31 27.25 23.08
CA ARG A 953 -28.20 28.20 22.38
C ARG A 953 -27.94 29.67 22.72
N ASN A 954 -27.16 29.96 23.76
CA ASN A 954 -26.79 31.30 24.21
C ASN A 954 -25.32 31.64 23.87
N ASP A 955 -24.69 30.88 22.96
CA ASP A 955 -23.27 30.98 22.59
C ASP A 955 -22.29 30.77 23.76
N ILE A 956 -22.71 30.05 24.81
CA ILE A 956 -21.87 29.73 25.96
C ILE A 956 -21.23 28.36 25.74
N PHE A 957 -19.90 28.33 25.70
CA PHE A 957 -19.14 27.09 25.59
C PHE A 957 -18.96 26.42 26.95
N SER A 958 -19.14 25.09 26.99
CA SER A 958 -18.77 24.27 28.13
C SER A 958 -18.11 22.96 27.69
N PRO A 959 -17.14 22.43 28.47
CA PRO A 959 -16.49 21.17 28.15
C PRO A 959 -17.44 20.00 28.40
N HIS A 960 -17.67 19.18 27.38
CA HIS A 960 -18.51 17.98 27.43
C HIS A 960 -17.68 16.70 27.26
N ASN A 961 -18.14 15.60 27.88
CA ASN A 961 -17.61 14.24 27.70
C ASN A 961 -16.08 14.14 27.85
N LYS A 962 -15.52 14.77 28.89
CA LYS A 962 -14.09 14.76 29.15
C LYS A 962 -13.59 13.34 29.44
N LEU A 963 -12.77 12.78 28.55
CA LEU A 963 -12.16 11.46 28.71
C LEU A 963 -10.65 11.60 28.93
N HIS A 964 -10.12 10.82 29.87
CA HIS A 964 -8.69 10.60 30.03
C HIS A 964 -8.34 9.17 29.65
N SER A 965 -7.35 9.00 28.77
CA SER A 965 -6.82 7.69 28.37
C SER A 965 -5.30 7.75 28.31
N GLY A 966 -4.62 6.60 28.35
CA GLY A 966 -3.16 6.61 28.31
C GLY A 966 -2.53 5.25 28.50
N ASN A 967 -1.20 5.25 28.46
CA ASN A 967 -0.37 4.11 28.81
C ASN A 967 0.70 4.51 29.82
N TYR A 968 1.10 3.53 30.62
CA TYR A 968 2.15 3.68 31.61
C TYR A 968 3.00 2.42 31.65
N SER A 969 4.31 2.59 31.65
CA SER A 969 5.26 1.49 31.67
C SER A 969 6.52 1.92 32.43
N MET A 970 7.01 1.08 33.33
CA MET A 970 8.25 1.32 34.07
C MET A 970 9.08 0.05 34.20
N SER A 971 10.38 0.22 34.41
CA SER A 971 11.22 -0.88 34.88
C SER A 971 10.94 -1.16 36.36
N TYR A 972 10.77 -2.43 36.70
CA TYR A 972 10.64 -2.93 38.06
C TYR A 972 11.58 -4.13 38.26
N LEU A 973 12.10 -4.30 39.48
CA LEU A 973 13.02 -5.39 39.85
C LEU A 973 12.27 -6.43 40.70
N GLY A 974 11.84 -7.52 40.08
CA GLY A 974 11.13 -8.63 40.73
C GLY A 974 12.00 -9.79 41.20
N ILE A 975 13.33 -9.60 41.35
CA ILE A 975 14.26 -10.72 41.61
C ILE A 975 13.98 -11.45 42.94
N ASN A 976 13.38 -10.75 43.91
CA ASN A 976 13.07 -11.30 45.23
C ASN A 976 12.06 -12.46 45.17
N THR A 977 11.05 -12.36 44.31
CA THR A 977 9.98 -13.37 44.17
C THR A 977 10.19 -14.32 42.99
N ALA A 978 11.11 -14.00 42.07
CA ALA A 978 11.34 -14.77 40.83
C ALA A 978 11.83 -16.21 41.05
N PHE A 979 12.47 -16.50 42.19
CA PHE A 979 13.03 -17.82 42.52
C PHE A 979 12.20 -18.59 43.57
N TRP A 980 11.00 -18.11 43.90
CA TRP A 980 10.13 -18.82 44.85
C TRP A 980 9.58 -20.10 44.22
N LYS A 981 9.53 -21.18 44.98
CA LYS A 981 9.06 -22.48 44.51
C LYS A 981 7.53 -22.47 44.31
N PHE A 982 7.06 -23.15 43.27
CA PHE A 982 5.63 -23.46 43.09
C PHE A 982 5.27 -24.71 43.91
N GLY A 983 4.15 -24.69 44.62
CA GLY A 983 3.60 -25.85 45.34
C GLY A 983 2.79 -26.80 44.44
N GLU A 984 2.36 -27.93 44.99
CA GLU A 984 1.73 -29.05 44.25
C GLU A 984 0.40 -28.68 43.54
N ASN A 985 -0.28 -27.61 43.97
CA ASN A 985 -1.55 -27.15 43.38
C ASN A 985 -1.41 -25.84 42.57
N TYR A 986 -0.25 -25.57 41.97
CA TYR A 986 0.07 -24.28 41.33
C TYR A 986 0.00 -23.06 42.27
N SER A 987 -0.12 -23.27 43.59
CA SER A 987 -0.06 -22.22 44.61
C SER A 987 1.39 -21.75 44.79
N SER A 988 1.62 -20.44 44.78
CA SER A 988 2.94 -19.85 45.07
C SER A 988 2.84 -18.95 46.29
N GLN A 989 3.90 -18.90 47.11
CA GLN A 989 3.96 -17.95 48.24
C GLN A 989 3.78 -16.49 47.77
N ALA A 990 4.17 -16.18 46.53
CA ALA A 990 4.00 -14.86 45.94
C ALA A 990 2.52 -14.55 45.71
N TYR A 991 1.75 -15.55 45.30
CA TYR A 991 0.30 -15.44 45.12
C TYR A 991 -0.44 -15.35 46.46
N GLU A 992 -0.05 -16.12 47.47
CA GLU A 992 -0.65 -16.01 48.82
C GLU A 992 -0.36 -14.66 49.46
N ASN A 993 0.90 -14.18 49.41
CA ASN A 993 1.23 -12.84 49.87
C ASN A 993 0.45 -11.76 49.09
N PHE A 994 0.23 -11.95 47.79
CA PHE A 994 -0.61 -11.05 47.00
C PHE A 994 -2.06 -11.07 47.50
N LYS A 995 -2.64 -12.24 47.80
CA LYS A 995 -3.99 -12.37 48.35
C LYS A 995 -4.14 -11.61 49.66
N ASP A 996 -3.18 -11.73 50.56
CA ASP A 996 -3.17 -11.06 51.87
C ASP A 996 -3.03 -9.54 51.72
N ILE A 997 -2.11 -9.08 50.86
CA ILE A 997 -1.87 -7.65 50.60
C ILE A 997 -3.12 -6.95 50.04
N ARG A 998 -4.04 -7.66 49.35
CA ARG A 998 -5.29 -7.05 48.86
C ARG A 998 -6.09 -6.42 50.00
N LEU A 999 -6.13 -7.07 51.16
CA LEU A 999 -6.85 -6.58 52.34
C LEU A 999 -6.21 -5.29 52.85
N ASP A 1000 -4.90 -5.31 53.10
CA ASP A 1000 -4.14 -4.14 53.56
C ASP A 1000 -4.26 -2.95 52.61
N VAL A 1001 -4.22 -3.19 51.29
CA VAL A 1001 -4.36 -2.15 50.28
C VAL A 1001 -5.78 -1.58 50.25
N ALA A 1002 -6.80 -2.43 50.34
CA ALA A 1002 -8.20 -1.97 50.43
C ALA A 1002 -8.40 -1.04 51.63
N TRP A 1003 -7.87 -1.41 52.80
CA TRP A 1003 -7.91 -0.57 54.01
C TRP A 1003 -7.15 0.74 53.87
N ARG A 1004 -5.97 0.73 53.24
CA ARG A 1004 -5.21 1.95 52.95
C ARG A 1004 -6.00 2.91 52.05
N LEU A 1005 -6.57 2.39 50.96
CA LEU A 1005 -7.36 3.21 50.03
C LEU A 1005 -8.67 3.69 50.65
N ALA A 1006 -9.31 2.90 51.50
CA ALA A 1006 -10.49 3.31 52.26
C ALA A 1006 -10.18 4.45 53.25
N ASN A 1007 -9.02 4.40 53.92
CA ASN A 1007 -8.56 5.46 54.80
C ASN A 1007 -8.21 6.75 54.04
N ASP A 1008 -7.53 6.65 52.89
CA ASP A 1008 -7.21 7.80 52.03
C ASP A 1008 -8.48 8.45 51.48
N ARG A 1009 -9.49 7.65 51.10
CA ARG A 1009 -10.82 8.13 50.68
C ARG A 1009 -11.50 8.94 51.78
N ASN A 1010 -11.39 8.52 53.04
CA ASN A 1010 -11.97 9.22 54.18
C ASN A 1010 -11.22 10.52 54.50
N ALA A 1011 -9.89 10.56 54.33
CA ALA A 1011 -9.09 11.76 54.53
C ALA A 1011 -9.33 12.85 53.46
N ALA A 1012 -9.69 12.46 52.23
CA ALA A 1012 -9.95 13.36 51.10
C ALA A 1012 -11.40 13.87 51.01
N ARG A 1013 -12.21 13.66 52.06
CA ARG A 1013 -13.66 13.85 52.02
C ARG A 1013 -14.07 15.33 52.04
N LEU A 1014 -15.00 15.70 51.15
CA LEU A 1014 -15.71 16.98 51.19
C LEU A 1014 -16.81 16.94 52.28
N PRO A 1015 -17.06 18.04 53.01
CA PRO A 1015 -18.21 18.12 53.90
C PRO A 1015 -19.49 17.88 53.08
N ASN A 1016 -20.29 16.86 53.43
CA ASN A 1016 -21.58 16.45 52.83
C ASN A 1016 -21.59 15.28 51.81
N SER A 1017 -20.51 14.51 51.62
CA SER A 1017 -20.61 13.21 50.91
C SER A 1017 -21.33 12.14 51.76
N PRO A 1018 -22.05 11.16 51.16
CA PRO A 1018 -22.78 10.10 51.89
C PRO A 1018 -21.90 9.35 52.89
N ILE A 1019 -22.48 8.98 54.04
CA ILE A 1019 -21.78 8.47 55.22
C ILE A 1019 -21.44 6.99 55.04
N TYR A 1020 -20.20 6.71 54.67
CA TYR A 1020 -19.56 5.45 55.02
C TYR A 1020 -19.01 5.61 56.45
N ASN A 1021 -19.61 4.90 57.42
CA ASN A 1021 -19.27 5.02 58.84
C ASN A 1021 -17.91 4.39 59.12
N ILE A 1022 -16.91 5.20 59.50
CA ILE A 1022 -15.54 4.75 59.80
C ILE A 1022 -15.45 3.84 61.02
N ASN A 1023 -16.47 3.88 61.89
CA ASN A 1023 -16.53 3.05 63.10
C ASN A 1023 -17.15 1.67 62.83
N GLU A 1024 -17.75 1.47 61.64
CA GLU A 1024 -18.36 0.19 61.22
C GLU A 1024 -17.98 -0.15 59.76
N PRO A 1025 -16.68 -0.25 59.45
CA PRO A 1025 -16.18 -0.51 58.10
C PRO A 1025 -16.56 -1.89 57.55
N ASN A 1026 -17.01 -2.79 58.43
CA ASN A 1026 -17.49 -4.12 58.09
C ASN A 1026 -19.02 -4.15 57.92
N LYS A 1027 -19.74 -3.03 57.81
CA LYS A 1027 -21.20 -3.07 57.59
C LYS A 1027 -21.58 -2.57 56.21
N ASN A 1028 -22.46 -3.31 55.53
CA ASN A 1028 -23.04 -2.90 54.26
C ASN A 1028 -23.92 -1.64 54.47
N PRO A 1029 -23.77 -0.58 53.65
CA PRO A 1029 -24.41 0.70 53.92
C PRO A 1029 -25.90 0.73 53.55
N ILE A 1030 -26.43 -0.32 52.93
CA ILE A 1030 -27.83 -0.44 52.49
C ILE A 1030 -28.66 -1.22 53.50
N ASP A 1031 -28.14 -2.32 54.04
CA ASP A 1031 -28.86 -3.23 54.94
C ASP A 1031 -28.25 -3.34 56.35
N GLY A 1032 -27.05 -2.82 56.57
CA GLY A 1032 -26.39 -2.78 57.89
C GLY A 1032 -25.81 -4.11 58.36
N GLU A 1033 -25.80 -5.14 57.52
CA GLU A 1033 -25.25 -6.46 57.86
C GLU A 1033 -23.71 -6.47 57.84
N ASP A 1034 -23.13 -7.32 58.68
CA ASP A 1034 -21.68 -7.51 58.76
C ASP A 1034 -21.14 -8.22 57.49
N LEU A 1035 -20.26 -7.54 56.77
CA LEU A 1035 -19.44 -8.03 55.67
C LEU A 1035 -18.44 -9.06 56.21
N ASN A 1036 -18.75 -10.33 55.98
CA ASN A 1036 -17.96 -11.47 56.46
C ASN A 1036 -16.69 -11.76 55.63
N ASP A 1037 -16.39 -10.95 54.61
CA ASP A 1037 -15.24 -11.13 53.71
C ASP A 1037 -13.97 -10.37 54.15
N GLY A 1038 -14.08 -9.52 55.18
CA GLY A 1038 -12.98 -8.75 55.76
C GLY A 1038 -12.59 -7.48 54.99
N PHE A 1039 -13.18 -7.23 53.81
CA PHE A 1039 -12.90 -6.03 53.02
C PHE A 1039 -13.68 -4.82 53.56
N PRO A 1040 -13.07 -3.60 53.53
CA PRO A 1040 -13.78 -2.40 53.94
C PRO A 1040 -14.88 -2.06 52.91
N ASN A 1041 -16.01 -1.59 53.41
CA ASN A 1041 -17.17 -1.22 52.60
C ASN A 1041 -16.85 -0.35 51.36
N GLY A 1042 -17.24 -0.87 50.17
CA GLY A 1042 -17.03 -0.27 48.85
C GLY A 1042 -15.82 -0.78 48.07
N TYR A 1043 -15.33 -1.99 48.38
CA TYR A 1043 -14.26 -2.70 47.68
C TYR A 1043 -14.69 -4.06 47.12
#